data_AF-A0A954D025-F1
#
_entry.id   AF-A0A954D025-F1
#
_cell.length_a   1.000
_cell.length_b   1.000
_cell.length_c   1.000
_cell.angle_alpha   90.00
_cell.angle_beta   90.00
_cell.angle_gamma   90.00
#
_symmetry.space_group_name_H-M   'P 1'
#
loop_
_entity.id
_entity.type
_entity.pdbx_description
1 polymer ?
#
loop_
_entity_poly.entity_id
_entity_poly.type
_entity_poly.pdbx_seq_one_letter_code
_entity_poly.pdbx_strand_id
1 'polypeptide(L)'
;MKHLGRVIGVAAILAVPAGITWWLASRAAPPMRPPAPTWRPQPLPTGDAGPGLTFALQSDADRQDVRPFAHLALFVPAGQPASDFLPAGPFIATFRGTLAVPSRDRYRFSFVGTGALALRIDGREVAVTGDTEVELSKGSHPLVARYRSPNTGVATMRVYWQAEDLAREPVPAAALRHASSPALLAYGRLRRGRELGFELRCGGCHEAAGERAGAPSLVGVGSRLQRDWMAKWIADPRSLRHGATMPKLLRGASAEVDARDMAAFLATRGAAPAALAFPAGAAAAGGRLFASAGCIGCHTLPGHVDAKSVGDRVPLAQVKAKWHPAALVDFLMRPTEHYPKVRMPTFGFTAEQARQLAAFVLGSPGAMQIESSSVGDPVRGQELVAQHGCASCHGFGVPSRLRAPARPIRGDSIVCGKADYALDGADRAALREFFGRDLPGVHTDLEHAERTLQAQRCHACHERDGRAATRSTAAHELAARVQPDPDAGPAHSIPSLTHTGAKLRTEWLVRWLAGGVSARPRPWLAVSMPRFALDAERVARGLAAAHGFAPSGLPGVPGWQDGTALRADTVPRSLPAGAPPVAELRGIGRQLLPQDGGFGCTQCHAVGAQAAEQVFEAPGIGLEQATVRLRKEYFFRWMWNPPRIDPTTKMTRFVDAEGRTGLGDVLDGDGAAQLEAIWSYLESLR
;
A
#
# COMPACT_ATOMS: atom_id res chain seq x y z
N MET A 1 65.75 -17.43 -46.58
CA MET A 1 66.25 -18.77 -46.17
C MET A 1 65.09 -19.56 -45.57
N LYS A 2 64.83 -20.74 -46.15
CA LYS A 2 63.96 -21.87 -45.77
C LYS A 2 62.42 -21.74 -45.86
N HIS A 3 61.92 -22.44 -46.89
CA HIS A 3 60.57 -22.96 -47.23
C HIS A 3 60.01 -23.96 -46.19
N LEU A 4 58.75 -24.41 -46.16
CA LEU A 4 57.82 -25.05 -47.16
C LEU A 4 56.35 -24.83 -46.72
N GLY A 5 55.26 -24.95 -47.48
CA GLY A 5 54.91 -25.37 -48.86
C GLY A 5 53.36 -25.36 -48.98
N ARG A 6 52.76 -24.71 -50.00
CA ARG A 6 52.04 -25.29 -51.19
C ARG A 6 50.85 -26.23 -50.83
N VAL A 7 49.60 -26.08 -51.33
CA VAL A 7 49.17 -26.20 -52.75
C VAL A 7 47.62 -26.08 -52.91
N ILE A 8 47.19 -25.30 -53.94
CA ILE A 8 46.11 -25.48 -54.96
C ILE A 8 44.60 -25.49 -54.60
N GLY A 9 43.82 -24.69 -55.34
CA GLY A 9 42.40 -24.93 -55.63
C GLY A 9 41.68 -23.75 -56.33
N VAL A 10 41.43 -23.87 -57.63
CA VAL A 10 40.93 -22.85 -58.59
C VAL A 10 39.40 -22.60 -58.50
N ALA A 11 38.99 -21.38 -58.85
CA ALA A 11 37.59 -20.94 -58.98
C ALA A 11 36.97 -21.24 -60.36
N ALA A 12 35.67 -21.57 -60.41
CA ALA A 12 34.77 -21.24 -61.52
C ALA A 12 33.28 -21.42 -61.13
N ILE A 13 32.47 -20.54 -61.71
CA ILE A 13 31.05 -20.21 -61.47
C ILE A 13 30.11 -21.25 -62.09
N LEU A 14 28.96 -21.57 -61.45
CA LEU A 14 27.74 -22.03 -62.13
C LEU A 14 26.47 -21.60 -61.36
N ALA A 15 25.44 -21.31 -62.15
CA ALA A 15 24.20 -20.60 -61.83
C ALA A 15 23.25 -21.31 -60.84
N VAL A 16 22.43 -20.51 -60.12
CA VAL A 16 21.26 -21.00 -59.36
C VAL A 16 19.99 -20.49 -60.03
N PRO A 17 19.07 -21.38 -60.47
CA PRO A 17 17.76 -20.98 -60.97
C PRO A 17 16.79 -20.74 -59.81
N ALA A 18 15.82 -19.85 -60.07
CA ALA A 18 14.71 -19.55 -59.19
C ALA A 18 13.80 -20.77 -58.96
N GLY A 19 13.28 -20.91 -57.73
CA GLY A 19 12.09 -21.71 -57.46
C GLY A 19 12.09 -22.46 -56.13
N ILE A 20 11.01 -22.26 -55.37
CA ILE A 20 10.52 -23.06 -54.23
C ILE A 20 11.10 -22.68 -52.85
N THR A 21 10.58 -21.59 -52.28
CA THR A 21 10.57 -21.35 -50.83
C THR A 21 9.52 -22.24 -50.16
N TRP A 22 9.97 -23.23 -49.40
CA TRP A 22 9.14 -23.94 -48.42
C TRP A 22 8.86 -23.02 -47.22
N TRP A 23 7.60 -22.64 -47.04
CA TRP A 23 7.10 -22.06 -45.79
C TRP A 23 7.05 -23.16 -44.71
N LEU A 24 8.12 -23.32 -43.94
CA LEU A 24 8.05 -24.00 -42.64
C LEU A 24 7.48 -22.99 -41.64
N ALA A 25 6.16 -22.97 -41.52
CA ALA A 25 5.48 -22.38 -40.38
C ALA A 25 5.91 -23.13 -39.12
N SER A 26 6.89 -22.58 -38.39
CA SER A 26 7.20 -23.00 -37.03
C SER A 26 6.00 -22.65 -36.15
N ARG A 27 5.02 -23.55 -36.04
CA ARG A 27 4.02 -23.50 -34.98
C ARG A 27 4.78 -23.64 -33.67
N ALA A 28 4.99 -22.53 -32.97
CA ALA A 28 5.43 -22.56 -31.59
C ALA A 28 4.45 -23.49 -30.83
N ALA A 29 4.97 -24.55 -30.22
CA ALA A 29 4.18 -25.41 -29.37
C ALA A 29 3.51 -24.54 -28.30
N PRO A 30 2.20 -24.71 -28.03
CA PRO A 30 1.56 -23.99 -26.94
C PRO A 30 2.36 -24.24 -25.66
N PRO A 31 2.59 -23.22 -24.81
CA PRO A 31 3.34 -23.42 -23.57
C PRO A 31 2.68 -24.56 -22.79
N MET A 32 3.41 -25.65 -22.60
CA MET A 32 2.94 -26.80 -21.83
C MET A 32 2.51 -26.30 -20.45
N ARG A 33 1.20 -26.38 -20.17
CA ARG A 33 0.68 -26.12 -18.83
C ARG A 33 1.31 -27.16 -17.89
N PRO A 34 1.94 -26.73 -16.79
CA PRO A 34 2.45 -27.68 -15.82
C PRO A 34 1.26 -28.48 -15.24
N PRO A 35 1.44 -29.77 -14.92
CA PRO A 35 0.38 -30.58 -14.33
C PRO A 35 -0.08 -29.99 -12.99
N ALA A 36 -1.35 -30.23 -12.67
CA ALA A 36 -1.93 -29.81 -11.41
C ALA A 36 -1.07 -30.31 -10.23
N PRO A 37 -0.85 -29.49 -9.20
CA PRO A 37 0.06 -29.84 -8.11
C PRO A 37 -0.49 -31.03 -7.27
N THR A 38 0.33 -32.06 -7.06
CA THR A 38 -0.05 -33.30 -6.34
C THR A 38 -0.30 -33.10 -4.85
N TRP A 39 -1.49 -33.43 -4.35
CA TRP A 39 -1.90 -33.15 -2.97
C TRP A 39 -1.21 -34.04 -1.92
N ARG A 40 -0.64 -33.42 -0.87
CA ARG A 40 -0.40 -34.10 0.42
C ARG A 40 -1.36 -33.51 1.46
N PRO A 41 -2.32 -34.28 2.00
CA PRO A 41 -3.28 -33.75 2.96
C PRO A 41 -2.60 -33.33 4.26
N GLN A 42 -2.97 -32.17 4.77
CA GLN A 42 -2.76 -31.79 6.16
C GLN A 42 -4.09 -31.26 6.68
N PRO A 43 -4.51 -31.60 7.92
CA PRO A 43 -5.73 -31.07 8.52
C PRO A 43 -5.73 -29.53 8.49
N LEU A 44 -6.91 -28.92 8.35
CA LEU A 44 -7.02 -27.48 8.63
C LEU A 44 -6.85 -27.26 10.13
N PRO A 45 -6.14 -26.20 10.55
CA PRO A 45 -6.13 -25.83 11.96
C PRO A 45 -7.55 -25.47 12.39
N THR A 46 -7.95 -25.90 13.59
CA THR A 46 -9.25 -25.58 14.18
C THR A 46 -9.18 -24.24 14.93
N GLY A 47 -10.20 -23.40 14.76
CA GLY A 47 -10.32 -22.07 15.41
C GLY A 47 -10.07 -20.90 14.45
N ASP A 48 -10.99 -19.92 14.43
CA ASP A 48 -10.82 -18.69 13.65
C ASP A 48 -9.73 -17.80 14.27
N ALA A 49 -8.77 -17.38 13.46
CA ALA A 49 -7.80 -16.36 13.83
C ALA A 49 -7.54 -15.40 12.63
N GLY A 50 -8.28 -14.30 12.60
CA GLY A 50 -7.96 -13.14 11.77
C GLY A 50 -8.47 -13.16 10.31
N PRO A 51 -8.57 -11.97 9.68
CA PRO A 51 -8.99 -11.83 8.28
C PRO A 51 -7.96 -12.38 7.28
N GLY A 52 -8.42 -12.79 6.10
CA GLY A 52 -7.56 -13.30 5.02
C GLY A 52 -7.25 -14.79 5.13
N LEU A 53 -6.29 -15.30 4.35
CA LEU A 53 -5.85 -16.70 4.32
C LEU A 53 -4.40 -16.81 4.82
N THR A 54 -4.03 -17.98 5.33
CA THR A 54 -2.61 -18.34 5.46
C THR A 54 -2.07 -18.59 4.06
N PHE A 55 -1.11 -17.77 3.65
CA PHE A 55 -0.45 -17.82 2.36
C PHE A 55 0.98 -18.30 2.53
N ALA A 56 1.23 -19.52 2.07
CA ALA A 56 2.53 -20.16 2.10
C ALA A 56 3.14 -20.21 0.69
N LEU A 57 4.34 -19.69 0.54
CA LEU A 57 5.13 -19.76 -0.68
C LEU A 57 6.29 -20.74 -0.47
N GLN A 58 6.60 -21.53 -1.48
CA GLN A 58 7.68 -22.51 -1.45
C GLN A 58 8.42 -22.52 -2.79
N SER A 59 9.74 -22.25 -2.78
CA SER A 59 10.59 -22.38 -3.99
C SER A 59 11.20 -23.79 -4.10
N ASP A 60 11.57 -24.38 -2.97
CA ASP A 60 12.19 -25.71 -2.86
C ASP A 60 11.87 -26.34 -1.47
N ALA A 61 12.49 -27.46 -1.13
CA ALA A 61 12.21 -28.16 0.13
C ALA A 61 12.55 -27.35 1.39
N ASP A 62 13.55 -26.46 1.31
CA ASP A 62 14.13 -25.78 2.48
C ASP A 62 13.71 -24.32 2.59
N ARG A 63 13.26 -23.71 1.49
CA ARG A 63 12.92 -22.29 1.41
C ARG A 63 11.42 -22.09 1.27
N GLN A 64 10.84 -21.52 2.33
CA GLN A 64 9.43 -21.15 2.37
C GLN A 64 9.24 -19.76 2.97
N ASP A 65 8.05 -19.21 2.77
CA ASP A 65 7.55 -18.02 3.43
C ASP A 65 6.08 -18.22 3.77
N VAL A 66 5.65 -17.78 4.95
CA VAL A 66 4.26 -17.94 5.41
C VAL A 66 3.77 -16.61 5.98
N ARG A 67 2.63 -16.12 5.50
CA ARG A 67 2.04 -14.86 5.98
C ARG A 67 0.52 -14.84 5.85
N PRO A 68 -0.18 -13.95 6.56
CA PRO A 68 -1.57 -13.64 6.23
C PRO A 68 -1.64 -12.95 4.87
N PHE A 69 -2.68 -13.23 4.10
CA PHE A 69 -2.89 -12.60 2.81
C PHE A 69 -4.38 -12.52 2.46
N ALA A 70 -4.85 -11.36 2.02
CA ALA A 70 -6.28 -11.06 1.95
C ALA A 70 -7.00 -11.63 0.71
N HIS A 71 -6.28 -12.12 -0.29
CA HIS A 71 -6.85 -12.41 -1.62
C HIS A 71 -6.46 -13.78 -2.15
N LEU A 72 -7.35 -14.42 -2.92
CA LEU A 72 -7.00 -15.53 -3.81
C LEU A 72 -6.48 -15.00 -5.14
N ALA A 73 -5.44 -14.18 -5.07
CA ALA A 73 -4.79 -13.57 -6.21
C ALA A 73 -3.30 -13.32 -5.95
N LEU A 74 -2.48 -13.31 -6.99
CA LEU A 74 -1.09 -12.87 -6.90
C LEU A 74 -0.57 -12.53 -8.29
N PHE A 75 0.41 -11.63 -8.34
CA PHE A 75 1.19 -11.37 -9.54
C PHE A 75 2.67 -11.28 -9.15
N VAL A 76 3.51 -12.01 -9.87
CA VAL A 76 4.97 -12.00 -9.74
C VAL A 76 5.56 -11.76 -11.13
N PRO A 77 6.33 -10.66 -11.32
CA PRO A 77 7.01 -10.41 -12.59
C PRO A 77 7.96 -11.54 -12.98
N ALA A 78 8.21 -11.68 -14.28
CA ALA A 78 9.21 -12.62 -14.78
C ALA A 78 10.58 -12.36 -14.15
N GLY A 79 11.24 -13.42 -13.67
CA GLY A 79 12.57 -13.34 -13.06
C GLY A 79 12.62 -12.69 -11.68
N GLN A 80 11.47 -12.34 -11.08
CA GLN A 80 11.42 -11.81 -9.72
C GLN A 80 10.99 -12.88 -8.70
N PRO A 81 11.42 -12.76 -7.43
CA PRO A 81 10.97 -13.65 -6.36
C PRO A 81 9.52 -13.36 -5.96
N ALA A 82 8.81 -14.38 -5.49
CA ALA A 82 7.44 -14.25 -4.98
C ALA A 82 7.35 -13.64 -3.57
N SER A 83 8.48 -13.60 -2.86
CA SER A 83 8.62 -13.12 -1.48
C SER A 83 10.03 -12.58 -1.25
N ASP A 84 10.18 -11.66 -0.31
CA ASP A 84 11.47 -11.13 0.12
C ASP A 84 12.36 -12.21 0.78
N PHE A 85 11.78 -13.36 1.15
CA PHE A 85 12.47 -14.47 1.80
C PHE A 85 12.76 -15.65 0.86
N LEU A 86 12.43 -15.53 -0.44
CA LEU A 86 12.63 -16.58 -1.43
C LEU A 86 13.54 -16.11 -2.56
N PRO A 87 14.32 -17.01 -3.18
CA PRO A 87 15.03 -16.70 -4.43
C PRO A 87 14.03 -16.50 -5.58
N ALA A 88 14.49 -15.86 -6.66
CA ALA A 88 13.75 -15.83 -7.91
C ALA A 88 13.69 -17.24 -8.54
N GLY A 89 12.55 -17.60 -9.14
CA GLY A 89 12.36 -18.89 -9.78
C GLY A 89 10.93 -19.43 -9.65
N PRO A 90 10.69 -20.67 -10.11
CA PRO A 90 9.40 -21.32 -9.95
C PRO A 90 9.05 -21.51 -8.48
N PHE A 91 7.77 -21.42 -8.15
CA PHE A 91 7.27 -21.57 -6.79
C PHE A 91 5.90 -22.22 -6.74
N ILE A 92 5.57 -22.73 -5.56
CA ILE A 92 4.23 -23.17 -5.18
C ILE A 92 3.67 -22.17 -4.17
N ALA A 93 2.48 -21.66 -4.44
CA ALA A 93 1.69 -20.86 -3.51
C ALA A 93 0.54 -21.71 -2.96
N THR A 94 0.38 -21.75 -1.65
CA THR A 94 -0.72 -22.43 -0.97
C THR A 94 -1.49 -21.44 -0.11
N PHE A 95 -2.76 -21.23 -0.43
CA PHE A 95 -3.70 -20.44 0.34
C PHE A 95 -4.55 -21.38 1.17
N ARG A 96 -4.64 -21.16 2.48
CA ARG A 96 -5.33 -22.04 3.42
C ARG A 96 -6.15 -21.24 4.43
N GLY A 97 -7.39 -21.63 4.65
CA GLY A 97 -8.28 -20.99 5.62
C GLY A 97 -9.72 -21.45 5.45
N THR A 98 -10.67 -20.55 5.66
CA THR A 98 -12.09 -20.77 5.46
C THR A 98 -12.69 -19.71 4.54
N LEU A 99 -13.73 -20.12 3.82
CA LEU A 99 -14.59 -19.30 2.97
C LEU A 99 -15.97 -19.17 3.63
N ALA A 100 -16.36 -17.96 3.99
CA ALA A 100 -17.70 -17.65 4.46
C ALA A 100 -18.65 -17.50 3.26
N VAL A 101 -19.60 -18.42 3.16
CA VAL A 101 -20.63 -18.48 2.13
C VAL A 101 -21.91 -17.81 2.68
N PRO A 102 -22.43 -16.76 2.02
CA PRO A 102 -23.52 -15.93 2.55
C PRO A 102 -24.89 -16.63 2.53
N SER A 103 -25.12 -17.48 1.54
CA SER A 103 -26.37 -18.20 1.30
C SER A 103 -26.07 -19.57 0.69
N ARG A 104 -26.96 -20.55 0.94
CA ARG A 104 -26.90 -21.83 0.24
C ARG A 104 -27.19 -21.60 -1.23
N ASP A 105 -26.28 -22.01 -2.10
CA ASP A 105 -26.39 -21.82 -3.55
C ASP A 105 -25.44 -22.79 -4.31
N ARG A 106 -25.55 -22.82 -5.63
CA ARG A 106 -24.65 -23.52 -6.56
C ARG A 106 -23.60 -22.53 -7.05
N TYR A 107 -22.39 -22.66 -6.51
CA TYR A 107 -21.27 -21.77 -6.83
C TYR A 107 -20.42 -22.35 -7.97
N ARG A 108 -20.01 -21.48 -8.89
CA ARG A 108 -18.99 -21.76 -9.91
C ARG A 108 -17.71 -21.03 -9.57
N PHE A 109 -16.58 -21.73 -9.67
CA PHE A 109 -15.26 -21.12 -9.48
C PHE A 109 -14.50 -21.08 -10.80
N SER A 110 -13.81 -19.97 -11.06
CA SER A 110 -12.95 -19.84 -12.25
C SER A 110 -11.58 -19.27 -11.90
N PHE A 111 -10.56 -19.77 -12.59
CA PHE A 111 -9.18 -19.33 -12.46
C PHE A 111 -8.73 -18.56 -13.71
N VAL A 112 -8.17 -17.38 -13.48
CA VAL A 112 -7.59 -16.54 -14.53
C VAL A 112 -6.12 -16.28 -14.24
N GLY A 113 -5.26 -16.72 -15.16
CA GLY A 113 -3.84 -16.41 -15.10
C GLY A 113 -2.95 -17.44 -15.80
N THR A 114 -1.69 -17.46 -15.41
CA THR A 114 -0.65 -18.37 -15.91
C THR A 114 -0.36 -19.45 -14.85
N GLY A 115 0.19 -20.60 -15.24
CA GLY A 115 0.45 -21.70 -14.32
C GLY A 115 -0.77 -22.62 -14.11
N ALA A 116 -0.82 -23.31 -12.98
CA ALA A 116 -1.87 -24.28 -12.67
C ALA A 116 -2.40 -24.10 -11.24
N LEU A 117 -3.73 -24.15 -11.07
CA LEU A 117 -4.42 -24.04 -9.79
C LEU A 117 -5.20 -25.32 -9.51
N ALA A 118 -5.10 -25.81 -8.28
CA ALA A 118 -5.97 -26.83 -7.74
C ALA A 118 -6.70 -26.25 -6.50
N LEU A 119 -8.03 -26.38 -6.45
CA LEU A 119 -8.88 -25.82 -5.40
C LEU A 119 -9.62 -26.94 -4.67
N ARG A 120 -9.65 -26.88 -3.34
CA ARG A 120 -10.48 -27.75 -2.51
C ARG A 120 -11.35 -26.93 -1.57
N ILE A 121 -12.63 -27.28 -1.49
CA ILE A 121 -13.60 -26.75 -0.54
C ILE A 121 -14.24 -27.93 0.19
N ASP A 122 -14.30 -27.91 1.51
CA ASP A 122 -14.75 -29.04 2.35
C ASP A 122 -14.02 -30.35 2.05
N GLY A 123 -12.74 -30.24 1.69
CA GLY A 123 -11.93 -31.38 1.30
C GLY A 123 -12.26 -31.97 -0.06
N ARG A 124 -13.26 -31.47 -0.79
CA ARG A 124 -13.61 -31.91 -2.15
C ARG A 124 -12.87 -31.08 -3.19
N GLU A 125 -12.41 -31.70 -4.26
CA GLU A 125 -11.80 -30.98 -5.38
C GLU A 125 -12.87 -30.18 -6.14
N VAL A 126 -12.58 -28.91 -6.40
CA VAL A 126 -13.47 -27.99 -7.10
C VAL A 126 -12.81 -27.60 -8.41
N ALA A 127 -13.48 -27.90 -9.52
CA ALA A 127 -13.04 -27.47 -10.83
C ALA A 127 -13.05 -25.93 -10.93
N VAL A 128 -11.97 -25.38 -11.49
CA VAL A 128 -11.76 -23.93 -11.64
C VAL A 128 -11.88 -23.49 -13.11
N THR A 129 -12.67 -24.21 -13.89
CA THR A 129 -12.97 -23.92 -15.30
C THR A 129 -14.11 -22.92 -15.47
N GLY A 130 -14.92 -22.69 -14.44
CA GLY A 130 -16.13 -21.87 -14.49
C GLY A 130 -17.40 -22.62 -14.89
N ASP A 131 -17.28 -23.78 -15.53
CA ASP A 131 -18.44 -24.53 -16.06
C ASP A 131 -19.02 -25.55 -15.05
N THR A 132 -18.30 -25.83 -13.97
CA THR A 132 -18.70 -26.81 -12.97
C THR A 132 -19.26 -26.12 -11.72
N GLU A 133 -20.45 -26.54 -11.32
CA GLU A 133 -21.14 -26.06 -10.13
C GLU A 133 -20.86 -26.93 -8.91
N VAL A 134 -20.70 -26.30 -7.76
CA VAL A 134 -20.54 -26.95 -6.45
C VAL A 134 -21.58 -26.36 -5.50
N GLU A 135 -22.37 -27.23 -4.88
CA GLU A 135 -23.33 -26.82 -3.86
C GLU A 135 -22.60 -26.52 -2.54
N LEU A 136 -22.79 -25.31 -2.01
CA LEU A 136 -22.27 -24.89 -0.71
C LEU A 136 -23.44 -24.41 0.14
N SER A 137 -23.48 -24.81 1.41
CA SER A 137 -24.44 -24.28 2.38
C SER A 137 -24.06 -22.88 2.85
N LYS A 138 -24.97 -22.15 3.49
CA LYS A 138 -24.59 -20.94 4.24
C LYS A 138 -23.66 -21.33 5.39
N GLY A 139 -22.55 -20.62 5.57
CA GLY A 139 -21.62 -20.87 6.67
C GLY A 139 -20.15 -20.80 6.29
N SER A 140 -19.29 -21.35 7.15
CA SER A 140 -17.84 -21.35 6.99
C SER A 140 -17.37 -22.67 6.40
N HIS A 141 -16.69 -22.61 5.25
CA HIS A 141 -16.21 -23.78 4.52
C HIS A 141 -14.68 -23.81 4.49
N PRO A 142 -14.02 -24.83 5.06
CA PRO A 142 -12.67 -25.24 4.71
C PRO A 142 -12.25 -24.95 3.25
N LEU A 143 -11.24 -24.10 3.05
CA LEU A 143 -10.72 -23.77 1.72
C LEU A 143 -9.20 -23.97 1.65
N VAL A 144 -8.75 -24.68 0.61
CA VAL A 144 -7.33 -24.78 0.24
C VAL A 144 -7.17 -24.57 -1.26
N ALA A 145 -6.41 -23.55 -1.64
CA ALA A 145 -6.05 -23.30 -3.04
C ALA A 145 -4.54 -23.47 -3.20
N ARG A 146 -4.10 -24.35 -4.11
CA ARG A 146 -2.69 -24.62 -4.37
C ARG A 146 -2.35 -24.28 -5.81
N TYR A 147 -1.49 -23.28 -5.97
CA TYR A 147 -1.05 -22.73 -7.23
C TYR A 147 0.41 -23.10 -7.49
N ARG A 148 0.69 -23.55 -8.72
CA ARG A 148 2.05 -23.77 -9.23
C ARG A 148 2.33 -22.72 -10.29
N SER A 149 3.39 -21.93 -10.10
CA SER A 149 3.81 -20.94 -11.10
C SER A 149 4.27 -21.61 -12.40
N PRO A 150 4.28 -20.88 -13.52
CA PRO A 150 5.08 -21.29 -14.69
C PRO A 150 6.56 -21.49 -14.33
N ASN A 151 7.26 -22.27 -15.15
CA ASN A 151 8.72 -22.43 -15.02
C ASN A 151 9.49 -21.17 -15.44
N THR A 152 8.94 -20.42 -16.41
CA THR A 152 9.50 -19.18 -16.94
C THR A 152 8.39 -18.17 -17.21
N GLY A 153 8.75 -16.89 -17.27
CA GLY A 153 7.81 -15.80 -17.51
C GLY A 153 7.06 -15.35 -16.26
N VAL A 154 5.93 -14.68 -16.47
CA VAL A 154 5.12 -14.06 -15.41
C VAL A 154 4.27 -15.12 -14.70
N ALA A 155 4.19 -15.06 -13.37
CA ALA A 155 3.20 -15.79 -12.59
C ALA A 155 2.04 -14.86 -12.23
N THR A 156 0.83 -15.22 -12.65
CA THR A 156 -0.38 -14.46 -12.29
C THR A 156 -1.51 -15.41 -11.96
N MET A 157 -2.27 -15.09 -10.93
CA MET A 157 -3.43 -15.86 -10.49
C MET A 157 -4.51 -14.93 -9.97
N ARG A 158 -5.76 -15.18 -10.36
CA ARG A 158 -6.97 -14.61 -9.77
C ARG A 158 -8.06 -15.68 -9.77
N VAL A 159 -8.72 -15.86 -8.62
CA VAL A 159 -9.85 -16.78 -8.46
C VAL A 159 -11.14 -15.98 -8.33
N TYR A 160 -12.13 -16.36 -9.12
CA TYR A 160 -13.45 -15.79 -9.14
C TYR A 160 -14.47 -16.83 -8.69
N TRP A 161 -15.55 -16.33 -8.10
CA TRP A 161 -16.75 -17.11 -7.84
C TRP A 161 -17.95 -16.46 -8.54
N GLN A 162 -18.98 -17.26 -8.75
CA GLN A 162 -20.26 -16.86 -9.34
C GLN A 162 -21.33 -17.77 -8.74
N ALA A 163 -22.54 -17.27 -8.60
CA ALA A 163 -23.73 -18.05 -8.26
C ALA A 163 -24.94 -17.50 -9.04
N GLU A 164 -26.14 -17.96 -8.75
CA GLU A 164 -27.36 -17.51 -9.46
C GLU A 164 -27.57 -16.00 -9.28
N ASP A 165 -27.63 -15.52 -8.04
CA ASP A 165 -27.79 -14.10 -7.71
C ASP A 165 -26.46 -13.32 -7.60
N LEU A 166 -25.35 -13.95 -7.99
CA LEU A 166 -24.02 -13.42 -7.81
C LEU A 166 -23.27 -13.42 -9.14
N ALA A 167 -23.17 -12.25 -9.75
CA ALA A 167 -22.32 -12.04 -10.92
C ALA A 167 -20.87 -12.43 -10.62
N ARG A 168 -20.16 -12.92 -11.65
CA ARG A 168 -18.77 -13.34 -11.54
C ARG A 168 -17.89 -12.22 -10.96
N GLU A 169 -17.30 -12.49 -9.81
CA GLU A 169 -16.42 -11.54 -9.11
C GLU A 169 -15.24 -12.25 -8.42
N PRO A 170 -14.14 -11.54 -8.10
CA PRO A 170 -13.10 -12.10 -7.26
C PRO A 170 -13.66 -12.49 -5.90
N VAL A 171 -13.20 -13.61 -5.35
CA VAL A 171 -13.60 -14.03 -3.99
C VAL A 171 -13.25 -12.90 -3.00
N PRO A 172 -14.23 -12.33 -2.27
CA PRO A 172 -14.00 -11.12 -1.49
C PRO A 172 -13.15 -11.40 -0.24
N ALA A 173 -12.21 -10.50 0.06
CA ALA A 173 -11.35 -10.60 1.25
C ALA A 173 -12.15 -10.74 2.56
N ALA A 174 -13.31 -10.09 2.63
CA ALA A 174 -14.22 -10.14 3.77
C ALA A 174 -14.77 -11.54 4.05
N ALA A 175 -14.84 -12.42 3.04
CA ALA A 175 -15.29 -13.80 3.17
C ALA A 175 -14.18 -14.77 3.57
N LEU A 176 -12.93 -14.32 3.69
CA LEU A 176 -11.78 -15.20 3.96
C LEU A 176 -11.30 -15.03 5.40
N ARG A 177 -11.07 -16.16 6.08
CA ARG A 177 -10.46 -16.21 7.42
C ARG A 177 -9.35 -17.25 7.46
N HIS A 178 -8.36 -17.01 8.30
CA HIS A 178 -7.28 -17.96 8.53
C HIS A 178 -7.30 -18.44 9.97
N ALA A 179 -6.51 -19.47 10.24
CA ALA A 179 -6.26 -19.96 11.58
C ALA A 179 -4.78 -19.76 11.89
N SER A 180 -4.47 -19.56 13.17
CA SER A 180 -3.08 -19.47 13.62
C SER A 180 -2.37 -20.80 13.39
N SER A 181 -1.07 -20.74 13.09
CA SER A 181 -0.24 -21.93 12.95
C SER A 181 1.18 -21.65 13.45
N PRO A 182 1.94 -22.68 13.88
CA PRO A 182 3.34 -22.50 14.28
C PRO A 182 4.19 -21.82 13.20
N ALA A 183 3.98 -22.18 11.93
CA ALA A 183 4.69 -21.57 10.80
C ALA A 183 4.32 -20.09 10.63
N LEU A 184 3.02 -19.75 10.70
CA LEU A 184 2.57 -18.37 10.60
C LEU A 184 3.13 -17.50 11.74
N LEU A 185 3.16 -18.01 12.97
CA LEU A 185 3.76 -17.32 14.12
C LEU A 185 5.28 -17.14 13.95
N ALA A 186 5.98 -18.16 13.44
CA ALA A 186 7.42 -18.09 13.19
C ALA A 186 7.79 -17.05 12.13
N TYR A 187 7.11 -17.06 10.97
CA TYR A 187 7.33 -16.06 9.92
C TYR A 187 6.83 -14.67 10.32
N GLY A 188 5.80 -14.58 11.17
CA GLY A 188 5.40 -13.34 11.82
C GLY A 188 6.53 -12.73 12.66
N ARG A 189 7.23 -13.54 13.45
CA ARG A 189 8.43 -13.10 14.19
C ARG A 189 9.56 -12.68 13.26
N LEU A 190 9.81 -13.43 12.18
CA LEU A 190 10.82 -13.08 11.18
C LEU A 190 10.57 -11.70 10.56
N ARG A 191 9.32 -11.44 10.14
CA ARG A 191 8.89 -10.17 9.56
C ARG A 191 8.98 -9.03 10.57
N ARG A 192 8.56 -9.26 11.81
CA ARG A 192 8.73 -8.31 12.93
C ARG A 192 10.20 -7.98 13.16
N GLY A 193 11.09 -8.98 13.11
CA GLY A 193 12.53 -8.79 13.25
C GLY A 193 13.12 -7.92 12.15
N ARG A 194 12.70 -8.13 10.89
CA ARG A 194 13.06 -7.28 9.76
C ARG A 194 12.61 -5.83 9.97
N GLU A 195 11.36 -5.63 10.36
CA GLU A 195 10.79 -4.30 10.64
C GLU A 195 11.56 -3.60 11.76
N LEU A 196 11.80 -4.28 12.88
CA LEU A 196 12.59 -3.74 14.00
C LEU A 196 14.02 -3.37 13.57
N GLY A 197 14.70 -4.26 12.85
CA GLY A 197 16.07 -4.01 12.38
C GLY A 197 16.18 -2.74 11.53
N PHE A 198 15.17 -2.49 10.71
CA PHE A 198 15.04 -1.28 9.91
C PHE A 198 14.63 -0.06 10.75
N GLU A 199 13.56 -0.14 11.53
CA GLU A 199 13.00 0.97 12.32
C GLU A 199 13.96 1.48 13.39
N LEU A 200 14.73 0.57 13.99
CA LEU A 200 15.76 0.86 15.00
C LEU A 200 17.14 1.14 14.38
N ARG A 201 17.26 1.04 13.05
CA ARG A 201 18.48 1.38 12.28
C ARG A 201 19.71 0.59 12.71
N CYS A 202 19.54 -0.70 12.98
CA CYS A 202 20.65 -1.57 13.39
C CYS A 202 21.82 -1.54 12.39
N GLY A 203 21.50 -1.46 11.08
CA GLY A 203 22.49 -1.33 10.00
C GLY A 203 23.27 -0.01 9.96
N GLY A 204 22.90 1.01 10.75
CA GLY A 204 23.65 2.27 10.85
C GLY A 204 25.01 2.09 11.57
N CYS A 205 25.06 1.16 12.54
CA CYS A 205 26.29 0.82 13.26
C CYS A 205 26.85 -0.54 12.87
N HIS A 206 25.99 -1.54 12.67
CA HIS A 206 26.39 -2.92 12.38
C HIS A 206 26.43 -3.20 10.88
N GLU A 207 27.23 -4.20 10.50
CA GLU A 207 27.06 -4.88 9.22
C GLU A 207 25.81 -5.76 9.30
N ALA A 208 24.80 -5.43 8.50
CA ALA A 208 23.50 -6.08 8.53
C ALA A 208 22.96 -6.18 7.11
N ALA A 209 22.26 -7.28 6.81
CA ALA A 209 21.56 -7.45 5.55
C ALA A 209 20.39 -6.44 5.45
N GLY A 210 20.27 -5.77 4.31
CA GLY A 210 19.13 -4.91 3.97
C GLY A 210 19.42 -3.40 3.90
N GLU A 211 18.36 -2.63 3.68
CA GLU A 211 18.44 -1.19 3.44
C GLU A 211 18.87 -0.41 4.69
N ARG A 212 19.90 0.45 4.54
CA ARG A 212 20.33 1.37 5.60
C ARG A 212 19.42 2.60 5.62
N ALA A 213 18.72 2.82 6.73
CA ALA A 213 17.93 4.03 6.94
C ALA A 213 18.67 5.03 7.85
N GLY A 214 18.78 6.28 7.42
CA GLY A 214 19.23 7.38 8.27
C GLY A 214 18.18 7.82 9.30
N ALA A 215 18.58 8.66 10.24
CA ALA A 215 17.71 9.41 11.14
C ALA A 215 17.56 10.87 10.64
N PRO A 216 16.64 11.66 11.21
CA PRO A 216 16.46 13.05 10.80
C PRO A 216 17.77 13.84 10.86
N SER A 217 18.04 14.64 9.82
CA SER A 217 19.24 15.47 9.77
C SER A 217 19.33 16.40 10.97
N LEU A 218 20.54 16.54 11.53
CA LEU A 218 20.83 17.53 12.58
C LEU A 218 21.48 18.80 12.00
N VAL A 219 21.66 18.88 10.68
CA VAL A 219 21.99 20.15 10.01
C VAL A 219 20.90 21.17 10.34
N GLY A 220 21.31 22.37 10.76
CA GLY A 220 20.38 23.45 11.08
C GLY A 220 19.47 23.18 12.29
N VAL A 221 19.74 22.17 13.14
CA VAL A 221 18.80 21.77 14.20
C VAL A 221 18.52 22.88 15.22
N GLY A 222 19.50 23.73 15.52
CA GLY A 222 19.35 24.88 16.42
C GLY A 222 18.34 25.93 15.93
N SER A 223 18.13 26.03 14.61
CA SER A 223 17.09 26.88 14.03
C SER A 223 15.68 26.28 14.08
N ARG A 224 15.56 25.00 14.45
CA ARG A 224 14.30 24.25 14.37
C ARG A 224 13.73 23.87 15.71
N LEU A 225 14.59 23.39 16.61
CA LEU A 225 14.20 22.77 17.87
C LEU A 225 14.74 23.56 19.05
N GLN A 226 13.94 23.68 20.11
CA GLN A 226 14.35 24.38 21.32
C GLN A 226 15.40 23.56 22.09
N ARG A 227 16.40 24.24 22.65
CA ARG A 227 17.52 23.63 23.37
C ARG A 227 17.09 22.72 24.52
N ASP A 228 16.21 23.20 25.40
CA ASP A 228 15.83 22.45 26.60
C ASP A 228 15.05 21.17 26.25
N TRP A 229 14.22 21.22 25.19
CA TRP A 229 13.62 20.00 24.65
C TRP A 229 14.65 19.04 24.07
N MET A 230 15.66 19.55 23.34
CA MET A 230 16.75 18.71 22.84
C MET A 230 17.50 18.02 23.98
N ALA A 231 17.80 18.74 25.07
CA ALA A 231 18.45 18.15 26.25
C ALA A 231 17.61 17.01 26.84
N LYS A 232 16.31 17.25 27.07
CA LYS A 232 15.42 16.22 27.62
C LYS A 232 15.24 15.03 26.69
N TRP A 233 15.14 15.27 25.38
CA TRP A 233 15.07 14.23 24.36
C TRP A 233 16.35 13.40 24.30
N ILE A 234 17.53 14.01 24.39
CA ILE A 234 18.83 13.29 24.36
C ILE A 234 19.01 12.44 25.63
N ALA A 235 18.62 12.95 26.80
CA ALA A 235 18.68 12.22 28.06
C ALA A 235 17.78 10.98 28.05
N ASP A 236 16.52 11.13 27.64
CA ASP A 236 15.57 10.01 27.56
C ASP A 236 14.44 10.28 26.55
N PRO A 237 14.56 9.84 25.29
CA PRO A 237 13.52 10.04 24.26
C PRO A 237 12.16 9.45 24.64
N ARG A 238 12.15 8.33 25.38
CA ARG A 238 10.92 7.62 25.75
C ARG A 238 10.15 8.31 26.86
N SER A 239 10.83 9.14 27.66
CA SER A 239 10.15 10.01 28.64
C SER A 239 9.23 11.06 28.00
N LEU A 240 9.51 11.44 26.75
CA LEU A 240 8.72 12.42 25.99
C LEU A 240 7.77 11.75 24.98
N ARG A 241 8.18 10.60 24.41
CA ARG A 241 7.37 9.82 23.48
C ARG A 241 7.61 8.32 23.69
N HIS A 242 6.61 7.63 24.24
CA HIS A 242 6.72 6.20 24.57
C HIS A 242 7.25 5.33 23.40
N GLY A 243 6.76 5.56 22.17
CA GLY A 243 7.18 4.86 20.95
C GLY A 243 8.40 5.47 20.25
N ALA A 244 9.30 6.16 20.96
CA ALA A 244 10.49 6.75 20.35
C ALA A 244 11.47 5.68 19.85
N THR A 245 11.85 5.79 18.57
CA THR A 245 12.84 4.90 17.93
C THR A 245 14.30 5.33 18.15
N MET A 246 14.53 6.55 18.65
CA MET A 246 15.86 6.96 19.10
C MET A 246 16.14 6.26 20.43
N PRO A 247 17.24 5.50 20.56
CA PRO A 247 17.56 4.82 21.81
C PRO A 247 18.02 5.81 22.88
N LYS A 248 17.93 5.38 24.14
CA LYS A 248 18.59 6.06 25.24
C LYS A 248 20.08 5.71 25.21
N LEU A 249 20.92 6.70 24.91
CA LEU A 249 22.37 6.55 24.74
C LEU A 249 23.16 6.89 26.02
N LEU A 250 22.62 7.74 26.88
CA LEU A 250 23.28 8.22 28.09
C LEU A 250 22.84 7.39 29.31
N ARG A 251 23.82 7.06 30.16
CA ARG A 251 23.62 6.27 31.38
C ARG A 251 24.55 6.81 32.49
N GLY A 252 24.16 6.61 33.74
CA GLY A 252 24.96 7.03 34.89
C GLY A 252 24.67 8.47 35.35
N ALA A 253 25.39 8.90 36.39
CA ALA A 253 25.12 10.15 37.10
C ALA A 253 25.34 11.42 36.26
N SER A 254 26.19 11.37 35.23
CA SER A 254 26.46 12.51 34.34
C SER A 254 25.44 12.70 33.22
N ALA A 255 24.51 11.75 33.01
CA ALA A 255 23.67 11.69 31.81
C ALA A 255 22.88 12.99 31.55
N GLU A 256 22.32 13.62 32.58
CA GLU A 256 21.58 14.89 32.43
C GLU A 256 22.51 16.08 32.13
N VAL A 257 23.74 16.06 32.61
CA VAL A 257 24.75 17.09 32.28
C VAL A 257 25.23 16.89 30.85
N ASP A 258 25.60 15.66 30.49
CA ASP A 258 26.05 15.31 29.14
C ASP A 258 24.99 15.66 28.08
N ALA A 259 23.71 15.40 28.38
CA ALA A 259 22.60 15.77 27.49
C ALA A 259 22.47 17.29 27.30
N ARG A 260 22.65 18.09 28.35
CA ARG A 260 22.62 19.55 28.27
C ARG A 260 23.79 20.10 27.46
N ASP A 261 24.99 19.55 27.63
CA ASP A 261 26.19 19.94 26.88
C ASP A 261 26.01 19.61 25.38
N MET A 262 25.55 18.39 25.07
CA MET A 262 25.21 18.01 23.69
C MET A 262 24.14 18.93 23.08
N ALA A 263 23.09 19.26 23.83
CA ALA A 263 22.04 20.16 23.36
C ALA A 263 22.54 21.59 23.17
N ALA A 264 23.45 22.08 24.01
CA ALA A 264 24.10 23.38 23.86
C ALA A 264 24.91 23.43 22.56
N PHE A 265 25.70 22.39 22.26
CA PHE A 265 26.39 22.26 20.97
C PHE A 265 25.42 22.28 19.79
N LEU A 266 24.38 21.44 19.83
CA LEU A 266 23.40 21.33 18.74
C LEU A 266 22.62 22.63 18.52
N ALA A 267 22.37 23.41 19.58
CA ALA A 267 21.75 24.73 19.48
C ALA A 267 22.62 25.74 18.70
N THR A 268 23.95 25.55 18.64
CA THR A 268 24.84 26.38 17.79
C THR A 268 24.71 26.05 16.30
N ARG A 269 24.05 24.93 15.94
CA ARG A 269 23.88 24.48 14.55
C ARG A 269 22.71 25.18 13.89
N GLY A 270 22.82 26.49 13.72
CA GLY A 270 21.81 27.37 13.12
C GLY A 270 21.20 28.32 14.14
N ALA A 271 20.92 29.56 13.71
CA ALA A 271 20.36 30.59 14.57
C ALA A 271 18.87 30.33 14.85
N ALA A 272 18.43 30.56 16.09
CA ALA A 272 17.03 30.53 16.44
C ALA A 272 16.26 31.56 15.58
N PRO A 273 15.10 31.18 15.02
CA PRO A 273 14.31 32.10 14.19
C PRO A 273 13.71 33.20 15.06
N ALA A 274 13.37 34.33 14.42
CA ALA A 274 12.64 35.39 15.07
C ALA A 274 11.31 34.88 15.66
N ALA A 275 10.84 35.52 16.72
CA ALA A 275 9.55 35.21 17.32
C ALA A 275 8.43 35.36 16.26
N LEU A 276 7.52 34.39 16.22
CA LEU A 276 6.36 34.40 15.33
C LEU A 276 5.10 34.67 16.14
N ALA A 277 4.37 35.71 15.77
CA ALA A 277 3.03 35.97 16.28
C ALA A 277 1.98 35.28 15.40
N PHE A 278 0.87 34.87 16.03
CA PHE A 278 -0.28 34.30 15.33
C PHE A 278 -1.43 35.31 15.32
N PRO A 279 -2.10 35.53 14.17
CA PRO A 279 -3.24 36.45 14.11
C PRO A 279 -4.44 35.92 14.91
N ALA A 280 -5.32 36.83 15.33
CA ALA A 280 -6.56 36.46 16.00
C ALA A 280 -7.40 35.52 15.11
N GLY A 281 -8.01 34.50 15.71
CA GLY A 281 -8.80 33.49 14.98
C GLY A 281 -7.99 32.39 14.29
N ALA A 282 -6.66 32.50 14.18
CA ALA A 282 -5.82 31.49 13.51
C ALA A 282 -5.94 30.09 14.13
N ALA A 283 -6.04 30.00 15.46
CA ALA A 283 -6.20 28.72 16.16
C ALA A 283 -7.55 28.06 15.86
N ALA A 284 -8.64 28.82 15.71
CA ALA A 284 -9.94 28.26 15.36
C ALA A 284 -9.94 27.71 13.91
N ALA A 285 -9.37 28.46 12.97
CA ALA A 285 -9.17 27.99 11.60
C ALA A 285 -8.24 26.75 11.55
N GLY A 286 -7.17 26.76 12.35
CA GLY A 286 -6.26 25.62 12.50
C GLY A 286 -6.93 24.37 13.06
N GLY A 287 -7.86 24.53 14.01
CA GLY A 287 -8.68 23.41 14.52
C GLY A 287 -9.51 22.76 13.43
N ARG A 288 -10.17 23.57 12.58
CA ARG A 288 -10.95 23.06 11.43
C ARG A 288 -10.05 22.34 10.43
N LEU A 289 -8.87 22.88 10.13
CA LEU A 289 -7.86 22.23 9.29
C LEU A 289 -7.35 20.91 9.91
N PHE A 290 -7.16 20.85 11.22
CA PHE A 290 -6.72 19.64 11.92
C PHE A 290 -7.76 18.52 11.78
N ALA A 291 -9.05 18.88 11.89
CA ALA A 291 -10.16 17.95 11.71
C ALA A 291 -10.27 17.48 10.25
N SER A 292 -10.29 18.41 9.28
CA SER A 292 -10.47 18.08 7.86
C SER A 292 -9.25 17.36 7.28
N ALA A 293 -8.02 17.67 7.71
CA ALA A 293 -6.83 16.92 7.31
C ALA A 293 -6.74 15.52 7.96
N GLY A 294 -7.63 15.21 8.92
CA GLY A 294 -7.67 13.90 9.58
C GLY A 294 -6.52 13.67 10.56
N CYS A 295 -5.89 14.73 11.10
CA CYS A 295 -4.72 14.62 11.96
C CYS A 295 -4.96 13.72 13.19
N ILE A 296 -6.19 13.69 13.71
CA ILE A 296 -6.59 12.88 14.87
C ILE A 296 -6.41 11.36 14.67
N GLY A 297 -6.42 10.88 13.42
CA GLY A 297 -6.19 9.47 13.11
C GLY A 297 -4.77 9.01 13.43
N CYS A 298 -3.79 9.94 13.35
CA CYS A 298 -2.38 9.67 13.62
C CYS A 298 -1.87 10.32 14.90
N HIS A 299 -2.49 11.41 15.36
CA HIS A 299 -2.05 12.21 16.50
C HIS A 299 -3.07 12.21 17.63
N THR A 300 -2.60 12.23 18.88
CA THR A 300 -3.43 12.62 20.02
C THR A 300 -3.25 14.11 20.28
N LEU A 301 -4.31 14.76 20.78
CA LEU A 301 -4.24 16.17 21.18
C LEU A 301 -3.36 16.33 22.45
N PRO A 302 -2.85 17.55 22.72
CA PRO A 302 -2.14 17.80 23.97
C PRO A 302 -2.97 17.42 25.21
N GLY A 303 -2.32 16.76 26.18
CA GLY A 303 -2.94 16.14 27.36
C GLY A 303 -2.79 14.62 27.43
N HIS A 304 -2.38 13.95 26.34
CA HIS A 304 -2.12 12.51 26.29
C HIS A 304 -0.62 12.24 26.17
N VAL A 305 -0.02 11.58 27.17
CA VAL A 305 1.43 11.34 27.23
C VAL A 305 1.82 9.88 27.49
N ASP A 306 0.95 9.09 28.11
CA ASP A 306 1.20 7.68 28.43
C ASP A 306 0.77 6.73 27.28
N ALA A 307 1.33 5.52 27.28
CA ALA A 307 1.07 4.54 26.22
C ALA A 307 -0.42 4.13 26.11
N LYS A 308 -1.15 4.09 27.23
CA LYS A 308 -2.56 3.68 27.25
C LYS A 308 -3.44 4.73 26.60
N SER A 309 -3.21 6.01 26.90
CA SER A 309 -4.00 7.11 26.33
C SER A 309 -3.62 7.45 24.88
N VAL A 310 -2.38 7.17 24.48
CA VAL A 310 -1.88 7.43 23.14
C VAL A 310 -2.19 6.28 22.16
N GLY A 311 -2.12 5.03 22.64
CA GLY A 311 -2.16 3.85 21.78
C GLY A 311 -1.09 3.92 20.70
N ASP A 312 -1.45 3.57 19.46
CA ASP A 312 -0.51 3.61 18.33
C ASP A 312 -0.24 5.03 17.79
N ARG A 313 -0.94 6.08 18.28
CA ARG A 313 -0.84 7.48 17.77
C ARG A 313 0.42 8.21 18.26
N VAL A 314 0.67 9.40 17.73
CA VAL A 314 1.82 10.25 18.08
C VAL A 314 1.35 11.42 18.96
N PRO A 315 1.84 11.56 20.19
CA PRO A 315 1.35 12.58 21.11
C PRO A 315 1.86 13.99 20.76
N LEU A 316 0.94 14.95 20.71
CA LEU A 316 1.25 16.36 20.42
C LEU A 316 1.56 17.19 21.66
N ALA A 317 1.47 16.63 22.87
CA ALA A 317 1.71 17.36 24.13
C ALA A 317 3.06 18.10 24.17
N GLN A 318 4.09 17.54 23.56
CA GLN A 318 5.45 18.10 23.53
C GLN A 318 5.72 19.14 22.43
N VAL A 319 4.78 19.40 21.52
CA VAL A 319 5.04 20.23 20.32
C VAL A 319 5.46 21.66 20.69
N LYS A 320 4.81 22.25 21.70
CA LYS A 320 5.12 23.60 22.20
C LYS A 320 6.53 23.71 22.76
N ALA A 321 6.99 22.71 23.50
CA ALA A 321 8.36 22.67 24.02
C ALA A 321 9.38 22.29 22.95
N LYS A 322 8.98 21.49 21.95
CA LYS A 322 9.88 20.98 20.91
C LYS A 322 10.31 22.01 19.89
N TRP A 323 9.35 22.72 19.30
CA TRP A 323 9.58 23.48 18.08
C TRP A 323 9.74 24.97 18.35
N HIS A 324 10.62 25.63 17.60
CA HIS A 324 10.44 27.05 17.36
C HIS A 324 9.17 27.26 16.51
N PRO A 325 8.28 28.22 16.83
CA PRO A 325 7.01 28.38 16.12
C PRO A 325 7.14 28.53 14.61
N ALA A 326 8.09 29.34 14.12
CA ALA A 326 8.36 29.49 12.69
C ALA A 326 8.80 28.17 12.03
N ALA A 327 9.68 27.41 12.68
CA ALA A 327 10.13 26.12 12.19
C ALA A 327 9.03 25.05 12.16
N LEU A 328 8.04 25.13 13.05
CA LEU A 328 6.86 24.27 12.97
C LEU A 328 6.04 24.56 11.71
N VAL A 329 5.87 25.84 11.35
CA VAL A 329 5.19 26.24 10.11
C VAL A 329 5.93 25.67 8.90
N ASP A 330 7.26 25.79 8.86
CA ASP A 330 8.08 25.19 7.80
C ASP A 330 7.92 23.67 7.70
N PHE A 331 7.97 22.97 8.84
CA PHE A 331 7.78 21.53 8.89
C PHE A 331 6.39 21.09 8.40
N LEU A 332 5.32 21.84 8.75
CA LEU A 332 3.96 21.52 8.30
C LEU A 332 3.80 21.67 6.79
N MET A 333 4.52 22.60 6.16
CA MET A 333 4.55 22.73 4.70
C MET A 333 5.41 21.64 4.03
N ARG A 334 6.56 21.32 4.63
CA ARG A 334 7.62 20.49 4.01
C ARG A 334 8.15 19.44 5.00
N PRO A 335 7.35 18.45 5.40
CA PRO A 335 7.73 17.51 6.47
C PRO A 335 8.94 16.64 6.11
N THR A 336 9.17 16.40 4.81
CA THR A 336 10.24 15.53 4.29
C THR A 336 11.60 16.22 4.16
N GLU A 337 11.68 17.55 4.32
CA GLU A 337 12.88 18.35 4.04
C GLU A 337 14.12 17.89 4.81
N HIS A 338 13.97 17.62 6.11
CA HIS A 338 15.08 17.18 6.96
C HIS A 338 15.11 15.66 7.19
N TYR A 339 14.11 14.94 6.67
CA TYR A 339 14.01 13.49 6.76
C TYR A 339 13.03 12.93 5.71
N PRO A 340 13.51 12.45 4.56
CA PRO A 340 12.64 11.97 3.48
C PRO A 340 11.70 10.82 3.88
N LYS A 341 12.13 9.97 4.83
CA LYS A 341 11.36 8.84 5.35
C LYS A 341 10.53 9.19 6.60
N VAL A 342 10.21 10.47 6.82
CA VAL A 342 9.31 10.89 7.91
C VAL A 342 7.94 10.24 7.74
N ARG A 343 7.30 9.84 8.85
CA ARG A 343 5.96 9.22 8.82
C ARG A 343 4.83 10.22 8.57
N MET A 344 5.07 11.52 8.77
CA MET A 344 4.09 12.56 8.47
C MET A 344 4.13 12.86 6.97
N PRO A 345 3.05 12.58 6.22
CA PRO A 345 3.05 12.78 4.78
C PRO A 345 2.85 14.26 4.42
N THR A 346 3.05 14.60 3.15
CA THR A 346 2.94 15.99 2.69
C THR A 346 1.51 16.31 2.29
N PHE A 347 0.86 17.26 2.97
CA PHE A 347 -0.50 17.69 2.66
C PHE A 347 -0.57 18.81 1.61
N GLY A 348 0.55 19.50 1.37
CA GLY A 348 0.60 20.64 0.44
C GLY A 348 -0.06 21.91 1.01
N PHE A 349 -0.01 22.09 2.33
CA PHE A 349 -0.52 23.29 2.98
C PHE A 349 0.16 24.56 2.48
N THR A 350 -0.62 25.62 2.32
CA THR A 350 -0.07 26.97 2.12
C THR A 350 0.58 27.49 3.40
N ALA A 351 1.39 28.54 3.30
CA ALA A 351 1.99 29.18 4.47
C ALA A 351 0.95 29.64 5.49
N GLU A 352 -0.22 30.12 5.03
CA GLU A 352 -1.31 30.52 5.90
C GLU A 352 -1.95 29.33 6.61
N GLN A 353 -2.27 28.26 5.90
CA GLN A 353 -2.81 27.04 6.51
C GLN A 353 -1.85 26.44 7.54
N ALA A 354 -0.56 26.41 7.23
CA ALA A 354 0.47 25.95 8.16
C ALA A 354 0.58 26.83 9.40
N ARG A 355 0.47 28.16 9.27
CA ARG A 355 0.41 29.10 10.40
C ARG A 355 -0.81 28.87 11.29
N GLN A 356 -1.98 28.67 10.69
CA GLN A 356 -3.22 28.37 11.41
C GLN A 356 -3.12 27.07 12.20
N LEU A 357 -2.65 25.99 11.56
CA LEU A 357 -2.40 24.71 12.23
C LEU A 357 -1.38 24.83 13.36
N ALA A 358 -0.28 25.56 13.15
CA ALA A 358 0.70 25.83 14.20
C ALA A 358 0.08 26.58 15.38
N ALA A 359 -0.72 27.62 15.12
CA ALA A 359 -1.43 28.38 16.16
C ALA A 359 -2.34 27.47 17.00
N PHE A 360 -3.09 26.58 16.35
CA PHE A 360 -3.97 25.63 17.03
C PHE A 360 -3.21 24.66 17.94
N VAL A 361 -2.16 24.01 17.42
CA VAL A 361 -1.43 22.98 18.18
C VAL A 361 -0.59 23.61 19.31
N LEU A 362 0.02 24.78 19.08
CA LEU A 362 0.81 25.48 20.09
C LEU A 362 -0.06 26.15 21.18
N GLY A 363 -1.27 26.58 20.82
CA GLY A 363 -2.24 27.18 21.73
C GLY A 363 -3.14 26.17 22.46
N SER A 364 -3.09 24.88 22.07
CA SER A 364 -3.95 23.85 22.65
C SER A 364 -3.60 23.57 24.13
N PRO A 365 -4.60 23.46 25.02
CA PRO A 365 -4.38 23.18 26.43
C PRO A 365 -3.88 21.74 26.63
N GLY A 366 -3.12 21.51 27.70
CA GLY A 366 -2.48 20.21 27.99
C GLY A 366 -1.10 20.03 27.35
N ALA A 367 -0.49 21.13 26.86
CA ALA A 367 0.90 21.11 26.41
C ALA A 367 1.86 20.85 27.59
N MET A 368 2.79 19.94 27.37
CA MET A 368 3.89 19.64 28.29
C MET A 368 4.76 20.89 28.46
N GLN A 369 5.11 21.18 29.71
CA GLN A 369 6.10 22.21 30.04
C GLN A 369 7.46 21.53 30.28
N ILE A 370 8.50 22.09 29.68
CA ILE A 370 9.90 21.73 29.97
C ILE A 370 10.52 22.97 30.59
N GLU A 371 11.02 22.83 31.82
CA GLU A 371 11.66 23.92 32.53
C GLU A 371 12.97 24.31 31.84
N SER A 372 13.25 25.62 31.83
CA SER A 372 14.51 26.13 31.33
C SER A 372 15.65 25.61 32.20
N SER A 373 16.65 24.99 31.57
CA SER A 373 17.83 24.48 32.25
C SER A 373 19.02 25.45 32.12
N SER A 374 20.04 25.28 32.98
CA SER A 374 21.29 26.03 32.81
C SER A 374 21.98 25.67 31.51
N VAL A 375 22.58 26.68 30.86
CA VAL A 375 23.29 26.52 29.59
C VAL A 375 24.42 25.49 29.78
N GLY A 376 24.44 24.44 28.97
CA GLY A 376 25.52 23.45 28.93
C GLY A 376 26.76 23.95 28.18
N ASP A 377 27.85 23.18 28.24
CA ASP A 377 29.11 23.46 27.53
C ASP A 377 29.06 22.93 26.07
N PRO A 378 29.05 23.81 25.05
CA PRO A 378 28.98 23.37 23.65
C PRO A 378 30.28 22.72 23.14
N VAL A 379 31.45 23.01 23.74
CA VAL A 379 32.72 22.39 23.33
C VAL A 379 32.73 20.93 23.79
N ARG A 380 32.45 20.69 25.07
CA ARG A 380 32.27 19.34 25.60
C ARG A 380 31.13 18.59 24.89
N GLY A 381 30.03 19.29 24.59
CA GLY A 381 28.91 18.76 23.82
C GLY A 381 29.32 18.19 22.46
N GLN A 382 30.22 18.87 21.73
CA GLN A 382 30.74 18.39 20.46
C GLN A 382 31.53 17.08 20.60
N GLU A 383 32.34 16.96 21.64
CA GLU A 383 33.12 15.74 21.89
C GLU A 383 32.21 14.56 22.25
N LEU A 384 31.19 14.83 23.05
CA LEU A 384 30.19 13.86 23.50
C LEU A 384 29.36 13.33 22.31
N VAL A 385 28.88 14.18 21.40
CA VAL A 385 28.13 13.68 20.22
C VAL A 385 28.97 12.79 19.32
N ALA A 386 30.27 13.07 19.19
CA ALA A 386 31.21 12.21 18.46
C ALA A 386 31.44 10.88 19.21
N GLN A 387 31.62 10.95 20.53
CA GLN A 387 31.86 9.78 21.40
C GLN A 387 30.68 8.81 21.42
N HIS A 388 29.44 9.31 21.49
CA HIS A 388 28.23 8.50 21.53
C HIS A 388 27.71 8.06 20.16
N GLY A 389 28.41 8.41 19.07
CA GLY A 389 28.11 7.91 17.74
C GLY A 389 26.84 8.47 17.12
N CYS A 390 26.44 9.70 17.47
CA CYS A 390 25.22 10.32 16.94
C CYS A 390 25.20 10.32 15.40
N ALA A 391 26.37 10.47 14.77
CA ALA A 391 26.50 10.52 13.32
C ALA A 391 26.38 9.16 12.61
N SER A 392 26.28 8.06 13.35
CA SER A 392 25.99 6.74 12.78
C SER A 392 24.52 6.65 12.32
N CYS A 393 23.68 7.56 12.80
CA CYS A 393 22.28 7.70 12.39
C CYS A 393 22.00 9.08 11.79
N HIS A 394 22.55 10.15 12.35
CA HIS A 394 22.23 11.54 11.97
C HIS A 394 23.28 12.16 11.04
N GLY A 395 22.85 12.80 9.95
CA GLY A 395 23.76 13.62 9.12
C GLY A 395 23.90 15.04 9.67
N PHE A 396 25.13 15.48 10.00
CA PHE A 396 25.43 16.87 10.44
C PHE A 396 26.92 17.29 10.42
N GLY A 397 27.81 16.49 9.82
CA GLY A 397 29.21 16.86 9.62
C GLY A 397 30.16 16.62 10.81
N VAL A 398 29.73 15.90 11.86
CA VAL A 398 30.62 15.42 12.94
C VAL A 398 30.85 13.92 12.77
N PRO A 399 32.10 13.42 12.79
CA PRO A 399 32.36 11.99 12.66
C PRO A 399 32.02 11.20 13.95
N SER A 400 31.42 10.02 13.80
CA SER A 400 31.23 9.07 14.91
C SER A 400 32.53 8.38 15.28
N ARG A 401 32.84 8.34 16.59
CA ARG A 401 33.90 7.49 17.16
C ARG A 401 33.37 6.13 17.63
N LEU A 402 32.10 6.04 17.98
CA LEU A 402 31.45 4.77 18.29
C LEU A 402 31.15 3.98 17.00
N ARG A 403 31.71 2.78 16.90
CA ARG A 403 31.44 1.81 15.83
C ARG A 403 31.06 0.46 16.43
N ALA A 404 30.19 -0.29 15.75
CA ALA A 404 29.99 -1.68 16.10
C ALA A 404 31.19 -2.52 15.63
N PRO A 405 31.42 -3.71 16.22
CA PRO A 405 32.36 -4.67 15.66
C PRO A 405 32.04 -4.97 14.20
N ALA A 406 33.05 -5.22 13.37
CA ALA A 406 32.90 -5.62 11.97
C ALA A 406 32.42 -7.08 11.81
N ARG A 407 31.50 -7.51 12.68
CA ARG A 407 30.89 -8.83 12.67
C ARG A 407 29.37 -8.67 12.57
N PRO A 408 28.69 -9.51 11.76
CA PRO A 408 27.23 -9.50 11.67
C PRO A 408 26.58 -9.69 13.04
N ILE A 409 25.41 -9.08 13.23
CA ILE A 409 24.56 -9.39 14.39
C ILE A 409 24.20 -10.88 14.28
N ARG A 410 24.56 -11.70 15.27
CA ARG A 410 24.20 -13.13 15.31
C ARG A 410 23.45 -13.46 16.60
N GLY A 411 22.39 -14.26 16.43
CA GLY A 411 21.78 -15.17 17.41
C GLY A 411 21.63 -14.64 18.83
N ASP A 412 22.69 -14.63 19.64
CA ASP A 412 22.58 -14.38 21.08
C ASP A 412 23.03 -12.97 21.51
N SER A 413 23.58 -12.17 20.59
CA SER A 413 24.17 -10.85 20.88
C SER A 413 23.23 -9.66 20.65
N ILE A 414 21.91 -9.87 20.70
CA ILE A 414 20.91 -8.85 20.33
C ILE A 414 20.75 -7.74 21.39
N VAL A 415 21.39 -7.91 22.55
CA VAL A 415 21.46 -6.85 23.56
C VAL A 415 22.55 -5.85 23.17
N CYS A 416 22.13 -4.67 22.72
CA CYS A 416 23.06 -3.55 22.49
C CYS A 416 23.54 -2.98 23.84
N GLY A 417 24.76 -3.31 24.25
CA GLY A 417 25.35 -2.76 25.48
C GLY A 417 25.55 -1.23 25.44
N LYS A 418 25.58 -0.62 24.25
CA LYS A 418 25.89 0.81 24.05
C LYS A 418 24.66 1.70 23.89
N ALA A 419 23.48 1.13 23.65
CA ALA A 419 22.26 1.89 23.42
C ALA A 419 21.06 1.10 23.96
N ASP A 420 20.18 1.78 24.71
CA ASP A 420 18.95 1.16 25.21
C ASP A 420 17.78 1.42 24.26
N TYR A 421 17.36 0.39 23.53
CA TYR A 421 16.19 0.40 22.65
C TYR A 421 14.89 -0.05 23.35
N ALA A 422 14.94 -0.39 24.65
CA ALA A 422 13.83 -0.97 25.41
C ALA A 422 13.16 -2.17 24.74
N LEU A 423 13.97 -3.03 24.12
CA LEU A 423 13.48 -4.27 23.52
C LEU A 423 12.92 -5.18 24.61
N ASP A 424 11.70 -5.68 24.44
CA ASP A 424 11.15 -6.72 25.30
C ASP A 424 11.65 -8.13 24.87
N GLY A 425 11.12 -9.18 25.51
CA GLY A 425 11.48 -10.56 25.16
C GLY A 425 11.08 -10.96 23.74
N ALA A 426 9.93 -10.47 23.26
CA ALA A 426 9.39 -10.79 21.94
C ALA A 426 10.16 -10.08 20.83
N ASP A 427 10.47 -8.80 20.99
CA ASP A 427 11.29 -8.02 20.07
C ASP A 427 12.70 -8.61 19.97
N ARG A 428 13.30 -9.00 21.11
CA ARG A 428 14.57 -9.74 21.10
C ARG A 428 14.45 -11.04 20.32
N ALA A 429 13.41 -11.86 20.55
CA ALA A 429 13.23 -13.10 19.81
C ALA A 429 13.04 -12.88 18.29
N ALA A 430 12.29 -11.86 17.91
CA ALA A 430 12.06 -11.49 16.51
C ALA A 430 13.34 -11.06 15.80
N LEU A 431 14.14 -10.19 16.42
CA LEU A 431 15.44 -9.79 15.89
C LEU A 431 16.40 -10.99 15.76
N ARG A 432 16.34 -11.96 16.69
CA ARG A 432 17.18 -13.17 16.68
C ARG A 432 16.85 -14.06 15.50
N GLU A 433 15.56 -14.24 15.26
CA GLU A 433 15.05 -14.95 14.10
C GLU A 433 15.50 -14.30 12.79
N PHE A 434 15.42 -12.96 12.70
CA PHE A 434 15.79 -12.25 11.47
C PHE A 434 17.29 -12.25 11.18
N PHE A 435 18.12 -11.82 12.14
CA PHE A 435 19.56 -11.76 11.95
C PHE A 435 20.24 -13.14 11.99
N GLY A 436 19.54 -14.17 12.47
CA GLY A 436 20.00 -15.56 12.43
C GLY A 436 19.82 -16.24 11.08
N ARG A 437 19.07 -15.65 10.14
CA ARG A 437 18.82 -16.22 8.81
C ARG A 437 19.71 -15.61 7.75
N ASP A 438 20.20 -16.45 6.85
CA ASP A 438 20.79 -16.02 5.59
C ASP A 438 19.66 -15.72 4.59
N LEU A 439 19.46 -14.44 4.28
CA LEU A 439 18.34 -13.96 3.45
C LEU A 439 18.85 -13.39 2.13
N PRO A 440 18.11 -13.58 1.01
CA PRO A 440 18.57 -13.20 -0.32
C PRO A 440 18.71 -11.68 -0.56
N GLY A 441 18.28 -10.83 0.38
CA GLY A 441 18.39 -9.37 0.26
C GLY A 441 17.49 -8.75 -0.81
N VAL A 442 16.48 -9.49 -1.29
CA VAL A 442 15.54 -9.05 -2.32
C VAL A 442 14.32 -8.36 -1.72
N HIS A 443 13.73 -7.42 -2.46
CA HIS A 443 12.54 -6.68 -2.03
C HIS A 443 11.50 -6.61 -3.14
N THR A 444 10.40 -7.34 -2.96
CA THR A 444 9.25 -7.33 -3.87
C THR A 444 8.41 -6.07 -3.69
N ASP A 445 7.74 -5.62 -4.76
CA ASP A 445 6.81 -4.50 -4.68
C ASP A 445 5.59 -4.81 -3.80
N LEU A 446 5.13 -6.07 -3.82
CA LEU A 446 4.01 -6.54 -3.00
C LEU A 446 4.28 -6.34 -1.50
N GLU A 447 5.40 -6.86 -0.99
CA GLU A 447 5.74 -6.68 0.42
C GLU A 447 6.16 -5.24 0.74
N HIS A 448 6.75 -4.51 -0.22
CA HIS A 448 7.02 -3.09 -0.05
C HIS A 448 5.73 -2.30 0.19
N ALA A 449 4.69 -2.56 -0.60
CA ALA A 449 3.40 -1.91 -0.45
C ALA A 449 2.77 -2.22 0.92
N GLU A 450 2.80 -3.49 1.36
CA GLU A 450 2.28 -3.88 2.69
C GLU A 450 2.99 -3.16 3.82
N ARG A 451 4.33 -3.16 3.83
CA ARG A 451 5.13 -2.45 4.83
C ARG A 451 4.88 -0.96 4.81
N THR A 452 4.77 -0.37 3.62
CA THR A 452 4.54 1.08 3.48
C THR A 452 3.16 1.48 3.98
N LEU A 453 2.11 0.72 3.67
CA LEU A 453 0.75 0.98 4.15
C LEU A 453 0.66 0.91 5.68
N GLN A 454 1.45 0.05 6.32
CA GLN A 454 1.59 -0.02 7.78
C GLN A 454 2.43 1.15 8.33
N ALA A 455 3.62 1.38 7.80
CA ALA A 455 4.57 2.39 8.27
C ALA A 455 4.04 3.83 8.12
N GLN A 456 3.34 4.09 7.01
CA GLN A 456 2.67 5.37 6.72
C GLN A 456 1.23 5.43 7.25
N ARG A 457 0.77 4.35 7.90
CA ARG A 457 -0.53 4.25 8.57
C ARG A 457 -1.71 4.64 7.70
N CYS A 458 -1.79 4.13 6.48
CA CYS A 458 -2.93 4.40 5.60
C CYS A 458 -4.26 3.95 6.23
N HIS A 459 -4.23 2.94 7.11
CA HIS A 459 -5.37 2.47 7.90
C HIS A 459 -5.83 3.47 8.99
N ALA A 460 -5.07 4.53 9.27
CA ALA A 460 -5.54 5.58 10.17
C ALA A 460 -6.70 6.37 9.54
N CYS A 461 -6.71 6.50 8.21
CA CYS A 461 -7.75 7.23 7.48
C CYS A 461 -8.70 6.31 6.70
N HIS A 462 -8.17 5.23 6.13
CA HIS A 462 -8.93 4.34 5.25
C HIS A 462 -9.29 3.03 5.93
N GLU A 463 -10.51 2.56 5.68
CA GLU A 463 -10.84 1.17 5.92
C GLU A 463 -10.18 0.27 4.88
N ARG A 464 -9.82 -0.94 5.27
CA ARG A 464 -9.21 -1.91 4.35
C ARG A 464 -9.44 -3.34 4.83
N ASP A 465 -9.91 -4.20 3.93
CA ASP A 465 -10.08 -5.63 4.15
C ASP A 465 -10.91 -5.95 5.41
N GLY A 466 -11.94 -5.13 5.67
CA GLY A 466 -12.83 -5.24 6.84
C GLY A 466 -12.31 -4.59 8.13
N ARG A 467 -11.11 -4.00 8.12
CA ARG A 467 -10.57 -3.24 9.25
C ARG A 467 -11.02 -1.79 9.18
N ALA A 468 -11.63 -1.30 10.27
CA ALA A 468 -12.04 0.09 10.42
C ALA A 468 -10.85 1.05 10.51
N ALA A 469 -11.07 2.31 10.11
CA ALA A 469 -10.05 3.36 10.18
C ALA A 469 -9.89 3.93 11.61
N THR A 470 -8.67 4.20 12.07
CA THR A 470 -8.46 4.79 13.42
C THR A 470 -9.15 6.14 13.61
N ARG A 471 -9.24 6.97 12.56
CA ARG A 471 -9.89 8.28 12.66
C ARG A 471 -11.37 8.18 13.02
N SER A 472 -12.07 7.13 12.57
CA SER A 472 -13.52 7.03 12.79
C SER A 472 -13.81 6.74 14.25
N THR A 473 -12.93 6.00 14.93
CA THR A 473 -13.05 5.74 16.36
C THR A 473 -12.55 6.92 17.22
N ALA A 474 -11.59 7.71 16.73
CA ALA A 474 -11.00 8.84 17.46
C ALA A 474 -11.72 10.20 17.23
N ALA A 475 -12.72 10.27 16.35
CA ALA A 475 -13.37 11.54 15.97
C ALA A 475 -14.00 12.29 17.15
N HIS A 476 -14.48 11.58 18.16
CA HIS A 476 -15.09 12.15 19.36
C HIS A 476 -14.14 13.07 20.15
N GLU A 477 -12.83 12.86 20.06
CA GLU A 477 -11.82 13.69 20.74
C GLU A 477 -11.76 15.13 20.22
N LEU A 478 -12.26 15.37 19.00
CA LEU A 478 -12.26 16.70 18.38
C LEU A 478 -13.47 17.55 18.80
N ALA A 479 -14.60 16.93 19.13
CA ALA A 479 -15.87 17.64 19.35
C ALA A 479 -15.79 18.70 20.47
N ALA A 480 -14.96 18.46 21.49
CA ALA A 480 -14.78 19.40 22.60
C ALA A 480 -13.75 20.50 22.32
N ARG A 481 -12.97 20.40 21.23
CA ARG A 481 -11.78 21.26 20.99
C ARG A 481 -11.77 21.98 19.65
N VAL A 482 -12.60 21.55 18.71
CA VAL A 482 -12.68 22.13 17.37
C VAL A 482 -14.12 22.57 17.14
N GLN A 483 -14.28 23.86 16.86
CA GLN A 483 -15.57 24.38 16.42
C GLN A 483 -15.90 23.78 15.04
N PRO A 484 -17.12 23.26 14.84
CA PRO A 484 -17.54 22.79 13.53
C PRO A 484 -17.43 23.92 12.52
N ASP A 485 -17.11 23.56 11.29
CA ASP A 485 -17.13 24.48 10.17
C ASP A 485 -18.60 24.77 9.81
N PRO A 486 -19.09 26.01 9.94
CA PRO A 486 -20.49 26.33 9.63
C PRO A 486 -20.82 26.09 8.15
N ASP A 487 -19.80 26.12 7.28
CA ASP A 487 -19.94 25.92 5.83
C ASP A 487 -19.62 24.48 5.41
N ALA A 488 -19.33 23.57 6.36
CA ALA A 488 -19.10 22.17 6.00
C ALA A 488 -20.38 21.52 5.50
N GLY A 489 -20.31 21.00 4.27
CA GLY A 489 -21.30 20.08 3.74
C GLY A 489 -21.37 18.75 4.54
N PRO A 490 -22.30 17.87 4.18
CA PRO A 490 -22.50 16.60 4.87
C PRO A 490 -21.21 15.77 4.94
N ALA A 491 -21.05 15.03 6.03
CA ALA A 491 -19.89 14.19 6.24
C ALA A 491 -19.86 13.04 5.21
N HIS A 492 -18.85 13.02 4.35
CA HIS A 492 -18.66 11.95 3.37
C HIS A 492 -17.65 10.90 3.85
N SER A 493 -17.91 9.64 3.51
CA SER A 493 -17.01 8.53 3.82
C SER A 493 -15.70 8.63 3.03
N ILE A 494 -14.59 8.31 3.70
CA ILE A 494 -13.31 8.12 3.01
C ILE A 494 -13.38 6.80 2.25
N PRO A 495 -12.98 6.76 0.97
CA PRO A 495 -13.05 5.54 0.19
C PRO A 495 -12.19 4.42 0.79
N SER A 496 -12.74 3.22 0.88
CA SER A 496 -12.02 2.02 1.31
C SER A 496 -10.86 1.68 0.37
N LEU A 497 -9.77 1.14 0.94
CA LEU A 497 -8.61 0.67 0.18
C LEU A 497 -8.70 -0.81 -0.24
N THR A 498 -9.72 -1.56 0.18
CA THR A 498 -9.88 -3.02 -0.03
C THR A 498 -9.70 -3.46 -1.48
N HIS A 499 -10.13 -2.65 -2.45
CA HIS A 499 -10.08 -3.01 -3.87
C HIS A 499 -9.10 -2.17 -4.68
N THR A 500 -8.23 -1.38 -4.04
CA THR A 500 -7.44 -0.33 -4.71
C THR A 500 -6.68 -0.85 -5.93
N GLY A 501 -5.97 -1.98 -5.80
CA GLY A 501 -5.18 -2.53 -6.91
C GLY A 501 -6.03 -3.14 -8.03
N ALA A 502 -7.18 -3.73 -7.70
CA ALA A 502 -8.13 -4.25 -8.69
C ALA A 502 -8.97 -3.14 -9.35
N LYS A 503 -9.18 -2.03 -8.64
CA LYS A 503 -10.02 -0.90 -9.04
C LYS A 503 -9.29 0.06 -9.95
N LEU A 504 -8.13 0.53 -9.49
CA LEU A 504 -7.42 1.64 -10.11
C LEU A 504 -6.33 1.13 -11.05
N ARG A 505 -6.16 1.82 -12.18
CA ARG A 505 -5.00 1.65 -13.05
C ARG A 505 -3.74 2.05 -12.28
N THR A 506 -2.68 1.25 -12.44
CA THR A 506 -1.45 1.41 -11.65
C THR A 506 -0.82 2.79 -11.88
N GLU A 507 -0.77 3.27 -13.11
CA GLU A 507 -0.13 4.53 -13.51
C GLU A 507 -0.92 5.74 -13.00
N TRP A 508 -2.25 5.62 -12.98
CA TRP A 508 -3.08 6.64 -12.35
C TRP A 508 -2.82 6.69 -10.85
N LEU A 509 -2.71 5.52 -10.19
CA LEU A 509 -2.44 5.44 -8.76
C LEU A 509 -1.04 5.98 -8.41
N VAL A 510 -0.02 5.76 -9.24
CA VAL A 510 1.31 6.39 -9.07
C VAL A 510 1.17 7.90 -9.05
N ARG A 511 0.54 8.49 -10.08
CA ARG A 511 0.34 9.95 -10.15
C ARG A 511 -0.48 10.46 -8.97
N TRP A 512 -1.51 9.72 -8.56
CA TRP A 512 -2.36 10.08 -7.43
C TRP A 512 -1.58 10.11 -6.11
N LEU A 513 -0.83 9.05 -5.79
CA LEU A 513 0.00 8.98 -4.58
C LEU A 513 1.13 10.01 -4.59
N ALA A 514 1.69 10.33 -5.76
CA ALA A 514 2.68 11.39 -5.90
C ALA A 514 2.10 12.81 -5.80
N GLY A 515 0.77 12.96 -5.86
CA GLY A 515 0.08 14.26 -5.88
C GLY A 515 0.11 14.97 -7.23
N GLY A 516 0.35 14.23 -8.32
CA GLY A 516 0.41 14.75 -9.70
C GLY A 516 -0.93 14.72 -10.45
N VAL A 517 -2.06 14.43 -9.78
CA VAL A 517 -3.40 14.50 -10.37
C VAL A 517 -4.02 15.85 -10.01
N SER A 518 -4.18 16.73 -11.00
CA SER A 518 -4.68 18.10 -10.82
C SER A 518 -6.19 18.14 -10.53
N ALA A 519 -6.99 17.36 -11.27
CA ALA A 519 -8.43 17.25 -11.05
C ALA A 519 -8.72 16.22 -9.95
N ARG A 520 -9.13 16.69 -8.76
CA ARG A 520 -9.55 15.79 -7.67
C ARG A 520 -10.83 15.06 -8.12
N PRO A 521 -10.90 13.72 -7.99
CA PRO A 521 -12.13 12.99 -8.34
C PRO A 521 -13.34 13.32 -7.45
N ARG A 522 -13.08 13.85 -6.25
CA ARG A 522 -14.10 14.24 -5.26
C ARG A 522 -13.75 15.62 -4.67
N PRO A 523 -13.92 16.72 -5.43
CA PRO A 523 -13.55 18.06 -4.97
C PRO A 523 -14.36 18.51 -3.74
N TRP A 524 -15.57 17.99 -3.54
CA TRP A 524 -16.43 18.24 -2.38
C TRP A 524 -15.96 17.54 -1.08
N LEU A 525 -15.01 16.59 -1.15
CA LEU A 525 -14.50 15.93 0.04
C LEU A 525 -13.53 16.88 0.76
N ALA A 526 -13.97 17.42 1.91
CA ALA A 526 -13.14 18.30 2.75
C ALA A 526 -11.80 17.66 3.15
N VAL A 527 -11.78 16.33 3.33
CA VAL A 527 -10.55 15.60 3.60
C VAL A 527 -9.65 15.56 2.39
N SER A 528 -8.42 16.02 2.58
CA SER A 528 -7.38 15.96 1.57
C SER A 528 -6.47 14.75 1.77
N MET A 529 -6.36 13.92 0.73
CA MET A 529 -5.43 12.79 0.74
C MET A 529 -3.99 13.34 0.64
N PRO A 530 -3.11 12.98 1.58
CA PRO A 530 -1.74 13.46 1.55
C PRO A 530 -0.92 12.74 0.48
N ARG A 531 0.25 13.29 0.17
CA ARG A 531 1.17 12.82 -0.87
C ARG A 531 2.24 11.91 -0.27
N PHE A 532 2.53 10.82 -0.98
CA PHE A 532 3.49 9.77 -0.65
C PHE A 532 4.50 9.56 -1.80
N ALA A 533 5.08 10.65 -2.30
CA ALA A 533 5.85 10.66 -3.55
C ALA A 533 7.02 9.66 -3.57
N LEU A 534 7.72 9.48 -2.45
CA LEU A 534 8.88 8.57 -2.35
C LEU A 534 8.53 7.11 -2.67
N ASP A 535 7.34 6.67 -2.26
CA ASP A 535 6.92 5.26 -2.33
C ASP A 535 5.81 5.02 -3.38
N ALA A 536 5.36 6.08 -4.07
CA ALA A 536 4.17 6.07 -4.92
C ALA A 536 4.18 4.93 -5.96
N GLU A 537 5.31 4.73 -6.63
CA GLU A 537 5.45 3.71 -7.67
C GLU A 537 5.34 2.29 -7.09
N ARG A 538 6.20 1.94 -6.13
CA ARG A 538 6.25 0.60 -5.56
C ARG A 538 4.97 0.24 -4.80
N VAL A 539 4.36 1.21 -4.12
CA VAL A 539 3.05 1.02 -3.47
C VAL A 539 1.96 0.72 -4.50
N ALA A 540 1.89 1.49 -5.60
CA ALA A 540 0.89 1.25 -6.63
C ALA A 540 1.07 -0.11 -7.31
N ARG A 541 2.32 -0.47 -7.66
CA ARG A 541 2.66 -1.78 -8.25
C ARG A 541 2.34 -2.92 -7.30
N GLY A 542 2.70 -2.81 -6.02
CA GLY A 542 2.43 -3.83 -5.02
C GLY A 542 0.94 -4.01 -4.72
N LEU A 543 0.16 -2.92 -4.66
CA LEU A 543 -1.30 -2.99 -4.56
C LEU A 543 -1.92 -3.72 -5.75
N ALA A 544 -1.51 -3.38 -6.98
CA ALA A 544 -1.95 -4.12 -8.17
C ALA A 544 -1.57 -5.60 -8.10
N ALA A 545 -0.32 -5.89 -7.68
CA ALA A 545 0.20 -7.23 -7.59
C ALA A 545 -0.56 -8.10 -6.57
N ALA A 546 -1.00 -7.51 -5.46
CA ALA A 546 -1.81 -8.17 -4.43
C ALA A 546 -3.16 -8.69 -5.00
N HIS A 547 -3.66 -8.05 -6.04
CA HIS A 547 -4.89 -8.42 -6.74
C HIS A 547 -4.65 -9.18 -8.04
N GLY A 548 -3.41 -9.63 -8.31
CA GLY A 548 -3.09 -10.39 -9.52
C GLY A 548 -3.05 -9.55 -10.80
N PHE A 549 -2.78 -8.25 -10.69
CA PHE A 549 -2.55 -7.36 -11.83
C PHE A 549 -1.08 -6.94 -11.88
N ALA A 550 -0.46 -7.03 -13.05
CA ALA A 550 0.78 -6.33 -13.34
C ALA A 550 0.61 -4.79 -13.39
N PRO A 551 1.73 -4.06 -13.32
CA PRO A 551 1.78 -2.67 -13.76
C PRO A 551 1.52 -2.59 -15.27
N SER A 552 0.80 -1.56 -15.74
CA SER A 552 0.61 -1.38 -17.18
C SER A 552 1.94 -0.93 -17.79
N GLY A 553 2.31 -1.47 -18.95
CA GLY A 553 3.56 -1.10 -19.63
C GLY A 553 4.81 -1.96 -19.34
N LEU A 554 4.67 -3.23 -18.93
CA LEU A 554 5.82 -4.15 -18.97
C LEU A 554 6.29 -4.36 -20.43
N PRO A 555 7.58 -4.10 -20.75
CA PRO A 555 8.14 -4.43 -22.06
C PRO A 555 8.04 -5.93 -22.31
N GLY A 556 7.54 -6.32 -23.49
CA GLY A 556 7.56 -7.72 -23.96
C GLY A 556 6.30 -8.56 -23.72
N VAL A 557 5.18 -7.98 -23.27
CA VAL A 557 3.87 -8.69 -23.20
C VAL A 557 2.80 -7.94 -24.01
N PRO A 558 2.58 -8.28 -25.30
CA PRO A 558 1.52 -7.70 -26.13
C PRO A 558 0.12 -7.93 -25.54
N GLY A 559 -0.78 -6.94 -25.61
CA GLY A 559 -2.21 -7.04 -25.22
C GLY A 559 -2.52 -6.92 -23.72
N TRP A 560 -1.53 -6.68 -22.86
CA TRP A 560 -1.73 -6.69 -21.41
C TRP A 560 -2.23 -5.34 -20.84
N GLN A 561 -2.11 -4.26 -21.62
CA GLN A 561 -2.40 -2.88 -21.18
C GLN A 561 -3.91 -2.54 -21.09
N ASP A 562 -4.77 -3.33 -21.72
CA ASP A 562 -6.21 -3.10 -21.88
C ASP A 562 -7.09 -4.25 -21.34
N GLY A 563 -6.47 -5.30 -20.79
CA GLY A 563 -7.16 -6.50 -20.34
C GLY A 563 -7.48 -7.52 -21.44
N THR A 564 -6.95 -7.36 -22.66
CA THR A 564 -7.21 -8.27 -23.80
C THR A 564 -6.29 -9.49 -23.86
N ALA A 565 -5.12 -9.47 -23.21
CA ALA A 565 -4.17 -10.59 -23.20
C ALA A 565 -4.51 -11.73 -22.25
N LEU A 566 -5.59 -11.61 -21.47
CA LEU A 566 -6.19 -12.76 -20.81
C LEU A 566 -7.31 -13.21 -21.72
N ARG A 567 -7.09 -14.36 -22.35
CA ARG A 567 -8.09 -15.33 -22.80
C ARG A 567 -9.52 -14.75 -22.90
N ALA A 568 -10.06 -14.65 -24.12
CA ALA A 568 -11.37 -14.07 -24.45
C ALA A 568 -12.55 -14.49 -23.52
N ASP A 569 -12.36 -15.58 -22.79
CA ASP A 569 -13.16 -16.13 -21.69
C ASP A 569 -13.08 -15.40 -20.32
N THR A 570 -12.30 -14.31 -20.14
CA THR A 570 -11.96 -13.81 -18.78
C THR A 570 -12.26 -12.34 -18.44
N VAL A 571 -12.51 -11.49 -19.43
CA VAL A 571 -13.37 -10.29 -19.26
C VAL A 571 -14.81 -10.80 -19.33
N PRO A 572 -15.82 -10.21 -18.64
CA PRO A 572 -17.22 -10.54 -18.92
C PRO A 572 -17.47 -10.29 -20.43
N ARG A 573 -17.35 -11.36 -21.21
CA ARG A 573 -17.41 -11.47 -22.67
C ARG A 573 -16.64 -10.38 -23.44
N SER A 574 -15.61 -10.78 -24.19
CA SER A 574 -15.36 -10.09 -25.47
C SER A 574 -16.71 -9.93 -26.17
N LEU A 575 -17.02 -8.71 -26.64
CA LEU A 575 -18.23 -8.39 -27.40
C LEU A 575 -18.73 -9.61 -28.20
N PRO A 576 -20.01 -9.99 -28.07
CA PRO A 576 -20.52 -11.18 -28.76
C PRO A 576 -20.20 -11.13 -30.26
N ALA A 577 -20.00 -12.28 -30.88
CA ALA A 577 -19.79 -12.35 -32.32
C ALA A 577 -20.96 -11.68 -33.05
N GLY A 578 -20.67 -10.63 -33.84
CA GLY A 578 -21.70 -9.79 -34.46
C GLY A 578 -21.99 -8.47 -33.73
N ALA A 579 -21.24 -8.12 -32.69
CA ALA A 579 -21.38 -6.83 -32.03
C ALA A 579 -21.17 -5.64 -32.99
N PRO A 580 -21.88 -4.51 -32.77
CA PRO A 580 -21.73 -3.33 -33.59
C PRO A 580 -20.27 -2.81 -33.66
N PRO A 581 -19.88 -2.14 -34.75
CA PRO A 581 -18.59 -1.45 -34.81
C PRO A 581 -18.42 -0.49 -33.63
N VAL A 582 -17.18 -0.28 -33.17
CA VAL A 582 -16.88 0.60 -32.01
C VAL A 582 -17.47 2.01 -32.17
N ALA A 583 -17.54 2.54 -33.40
CA ALA A 583 -18.17 3.83 -33.68
C ALA A 583 -19.66 3.84 -33.33
N GLU A 584 -20.38 2.77 -33.65
CA GLU A 584 -21.80 2.59 -33.32
C GLU A 584 -21.98 2.38 -31.80
N LEU A 585 -21.13 1.56 -31.17
CA LEU A 585 -21.12 1.37 -29.72
C LEU A 585 -20.92 2.68 -28.96
N ARG A 586 -20.11 3.62 -29.47
CA ARG A 586 -19.96 4.96 -28.87
C ARG A 586 -21.26 5.76 -28.96
N GLY A 587 -21.98 5.66 -30.07
CA GLY A 587 -23.29 6.30 -30.24
C GLY A 587 -24.32 5.75 -29.26
N ILE A 588 -24.41 4.42 -29.16
CA ILE A 588 -25.28 3.72 -28.21
C ILE A 588 -24.89 4.07 -26.76
N GLY A 589 -23.60 4.03 -26.44
CA GLY A 589 -23.09 4.37 -25.11
C GLY A 589 -23.44 5.79 -24.68
N ARG A 590 -23.41 6.75 -25.61
CA ARG A 590 -23.85 8.14 -25.35
C ARG A 590 -25.34 8.21 -25.02
N GLN A 591 -26.18 7.47 -25.76
CA GLN A 591 -27.63 7.42 -25.56
C GLN A 591 -28.02 6.77 -24.21
N LEU A 592 -27.19 5.87 -23.69
CA LEU A 592 -27.46 5.16 -22.43
C LEU A 592 -27.16 5.99 -21.16
N LEU A 593 -26.54 7.18 -21.27
CA LEU A 593 -26.20 8.01 -20.10
C LEU A 593 -27.33 8.91 -19.55
N PRO A 594 -28.12 9.64 -20.36
CA PRO A 594 -29.15 10.53 -19.83
C PRO A 594 -30.31 9.79 -19.15
N GLN A 595 -31.18 10.54 -18.46
CA GLN A 595 -32.42 9.99 -17.88
C GLN A 595 -33.40 9.52 -18.95
N ASP A 596 -33.53 10.29 -20.03
CA ASP A 596 -34.48 10.00 -21.10
C ASP A 596 -33.93 8.86 -21.99
N GLY A 597 -34.52 7.67 -21.85
CA GLY A 597 -34.14 6.48 -22.62
C GLY A 597 -32.83 5.82 -22.21
N GLY A 598 -32.21 6.26 -21.11
CA GLY A 598 -30.95 5.73 -20.59
C GLY A 598 -30.99 5.39 -19.10
N PHE A 599 -29.82 5.21 -18.50
CA PHE A 599 -29.65 4.84 -17.09
C PHE A 599 -29.70 6.03 -16.12
N GLY A 600 -29.90 7.26 -16.59
CA GLY A 600 -29.95 8.45 -15.72
C GLY A 600 -28.61 8.79 -15.07
N CYS A 601 -27.49 8.39 -15.67
CA CYS A 601 -26.15 8.69 -15.15
C CYS A 601 -25.89 10.19 -15.05
N THR A 602 -26.40 11.02 -15.99
CA THR A 602 -26.21 12.48 -15.99
C THR A 602 -26.95 13.20 -14.87
N GLN A 603 -27.93 12.55 -14.23
CA GLN A 603 -28.59 13.11 -13.04
C GLN A 603 -27.58 13.32 -11.91
N CYS A 604 -26.68 12.36 -11.72
CA CYS A 604 -25.73 12.39 -10.62
C CYS A 604 -24.29 12.71 -11.06
N HIS A 605 -23.88 12.34 -12.28
CA HIS A 605 -22.50 12.47 -12.75
C HIS A 605 -22.37 13.53 -13.84
N ALA A 606 -21.31 14.35 -13.74
CA ALA A 606 -20.87 15.19 -14.83
C ALA A 606 -20.30 14.34 -15.99
N VAL A 607 -20.40 14.85 -17.21
CA VAL A 607 -19.86 14.22 -18.42
C VAL A 607 -19.10 15.28 -19.24
N GLY A 608 -17.77 15.26 -19.13
CA GLY A 608 -16.95 16.28 -19.78
C GLY A 608 -17.26 17.68 -19.21
N ALA A 609 -17.69 18.61 -20.07
CA ALA A 609 -18.08 19.96 -19.63
C ALA A 609 -19.51 20.05 -19.09
N GLN A 610 -20.35 19.03 -19.29
CA GLN A 610 -21.73 19.02 -18.80
C GLN A 610 -21.74 18.67 -17.31
N ALA A 611 -22.30 19.57 -16.49
CA ALA A 611 -22.52 19.34 -15.07
C ALA A 611 -23.60 18.29 -14.83
N ALA A 612 -23.58 17.66 -13.65
CA ALA A 612 -24.66 16.78 -13.21
C ALA A 612 -25.97 17.57 -13.03
N GLU A 613 -27.10 16.98 -13.42
CA GLU A 613 -28.39 17.68 -13.51
C GLU A 613 -29.12 17.77 -12.16
N GLN A 614 -28.96 16.78 -11.29
CA GLN A 614 -29.71 16.62 -10.03
C GLN A 614 -28.79 16.26 -8.86
N VAL A 615 -28.01 17.23 -8.41
CA VAL A 615 -27.10 17.07 -7.26
C VAL A 615 -27.82 17.37 -5.95
N PHE A 616 -27.97 16.37 -5.09
CA PHE A 616 -28.57 16.55 -3.76
C PHE A 616 -27.55 16.97 -2.68
N GLU A 617 -26.53 16.14 -2.43
CA GLU A 617 -25.49 16.40 -1.41
C GLU A 617 -24.13 16.67 -2.07
N ALA A 618 -23.73 15.76 -2.95
CA ALA A 618 -22.49 15.85 -3.70
C ALA A 618 -22.66 15.14 -5.05
N PRO A 619 -22.07 15.66 -6.13
CA PRO A 619 -22.14 14.99 -7.41
C PRO A 619 -21.38 13.66 -7.38
N GLY A 620 -21.72 12.77 -8.30
CA GLY A 620 -20.90 11.64 -8.67
C GLY A 620 -19.58 12.09 -9.31
N ILE A 621 -18.61 11.19 -9.36
CA ILE A 621 -17.31 11.46 -10.01
C ILE A 621 -17.53 11.65 -11.51
N GLY A 622 -16.98 12.71 -12.10
CA GLY A 622 -17.08 12.97 -13.55
C GLY A 622 -16.72 11.74 -14.39
N LEU A 623 -17.60 11.39 -15.34
CA LEU A 623 -17.47 10.14 -16.10
C LEU A 623 -16.29 10.16 -17.07
N GLU A 624 -15.78 11.34 -17.46
CA GLU A 624 -14.54 11.48 -18.24
C GLU A 624 -13.32 10.88 -17.51
N GLN A 625 -13.36 10.83 -16.17
CA GLN A 625 -12.29 10.23 -15.37
C GLN A 625 -12.40 8.71 -15.25
N ALA A 626 -13.57 8.12 -15.57
CA ALA A 626 -13.84 6.71 -15.31
C ALA A 626 -12.84 5.81 -16.02
N THR A 627 -12.63 6.02 -17.32
CA THR A 627 -11.79 5.15 -18.12
C THR A 627 -10.30 5.45 -17.94
N VAL A 628 -9.92 6.66 -17.54
CA VAL A 628 -8.54 7.04 -17.21
C VAL A 628 -8.08 6.41 -15.90
N ARG A 629 -9.02 6.23 -14.96
CA ARG A 629 -8.70 5.80 -13.59
C ARG A 629 -9.01 4.34 -13.32
N LEU A 630 -10.14 3.83 -13.81
CA LEU A 630 -10.61 2.49 -13.49
C LEU A 630 -10.05 1.44 -14.44
N ARG A 631 -9.86 0.23 -13.92
CA ARG A 631 -9.71 -0.97 -14.74
C ARG A 631 -11.07 -1.34 -15.31
N LYS A 632 -11.10 -1.74 -16.58
CA LYS A 632 -12.34 -2.13 -17.28
C LYS A 632 -13.11 -3.23 -16.52
N GLU A 633 -12.40 -4.27 -16.10
CA GLU A 633 -12.98 -5.37 -15.31
C GLU A 633 -13.68 -4.86 -14.03
N TYR A 634 -13.08 -3.91 -13.30
CA TYR A 634 -13.72 -3.32 -12.12
C TYR A 634 -14.93 -2.45 -12.50
N PHE A 635 -14.84 -1.68 -13.58
CA PHE A 635 -15.96 -0.87 -14.07
C PHE A 635 -17.18 -1.74 -14.37
N PHE A 636 -16.99 -2.86 -15.08
CA PHE A 636 -18.08 -3.79 -15.37
C PHE A 636 -18.71 -4.35 -14.11
N ARG A 637 -17.89 -4.82 -13.16
CA ARG A 637 -18.39 -5.33 -11.88
C ARG A 637 -19.13 -4.26 -11.07
N TRP A 638 -18.59 -3.04 -11.05
CA TRP A 638 -19.22 -1.89 -10.41
C TRP A 638 -20.57 -1.58 -11.03
N MET A 639 -20.64 -1.47 -12.35
CA MET A 639 -21.88 -1.16 -13.05
C MET A 639 -22.89 -2.32 -13.01
N TRP A 640 -22.47 -3.57 -12.84
CA TRP A 640 -23.41 -4.68 -12.72
C TRP A 640 -24.30 -4.53 -11.48
N ASN A 641 -23.66 -4.35 -10.32
CA ASN A 641 -24.34 -4.21 -9.04
C ASN A 641 -23.50 -3.35 -8.08
N PRO A 642 -23.59 -2.01 -8.15
CA PRO A 642 -22.82 -1.12 -7.30
C PRO A 642 -23.03 -1.39 -5.79
N PRO A 643 -24.27 -1.59 -5.27
CA PRO A 643 -24.51 -1.89 -3.86
C PRO A 643 -23.83 -3.18 -3.37
N ARG A 644 -23.53 -4.14 -4.27
CA ARG A 644 -22.76 -5.35 -3.95
C ARG A 644 -21.31 -5.04 -3.55
N ILE A 645 -20.71 -4.01 -4.15
CA ILE A 645 -19.31 -3.61 -3.91
C ILE A 645 -19.22 -2.56 -2.80
N ASP A 646 -20.13 -1.59 -2.79
CA ASP A 646 -20.23 -0.55 -1.77
C ASP A 646 -21.69 -0.39 -1.34
N PRO A 647 -22.09 -0.97 -0.20
CA PRO A 647 -23.47 -0.89 0.30
C PRO A 647 -23.93 0.54 0.60
N THR A 648 -23.02 1.50 0.69
CA THR A 648 -23.33 2.91 0.96
C THR A 648 -23.51 3.76 -0.30
N THR A 649 -23.28 3.17 -1.48
CA THR A 649 -23.46 3.86 -2.76
C THR A 649 -24.92 4.23 -3.00
N LYS A 650 -25.14 5.35 -3.69
CA LYS A 650 -26.48 5.76 -4.15
C LYS A 650 -26.84 5.19 -5.53
N MET A 651 -25.87 4.57 -6.21
CA MET A 651 -26.11 3.92 -7.51
C MET A 651 -26.95 2.65 -7.32
N THR A 652 -27.94 2.45 -8.18
CA THR A 652 -28.80 1.25 -8.16
C THR A 652 -28.11 0.06 -8.82
N ARG A 653 -28.67 -1.14 -8.62
CA ARG A 653 -28.34 -2.30 -9.46
C ARG A 653 -28.83 -2.03 -10.90
N PHE A 654 -27.97 -2.24 -11.90
CA PHE A 654 -28.33 -2.02 -13.31
C PHE A 654 -28.60 -3.31 -14.08
N VAL A 655 -27.98 -4.41 -13.66
CA VAL A 655 -28.10 -5.71 -14.34
C VAL A 655 -28.64 -6.76 -13.36
N ASP A 656 -29.67 -7.50 -13.76
CA ASP A 656 -30.29 -8.56 -12.96
C ASP A 656 -29.46 -9.86 -12.92
N ALA A 657 -30.04 -10.97 -12.48
CA ALA A 657 -29.33 -12.24 -12.32
C ALA A 657 -29.14 -12.93 -13.69
N GLU A 658 -30.07 -12.69 -14.60
CA GLU A 658 -30.13 -13.19 -15.97
C GLU A 658 -29.20 -12.42 -16.93
N GLY A 659 -28.57 -11.34 -16.44
CA GLY A 659 -27.67 -10.51 -17.24
C GLY A 659 -28.39 -9.46 -18.08
N ARG A 660 -29.62 -9.13 -17.71
CA ARG A 660 -30.52 -8.22 -18.43
C ARG A 660 -30.64 -6.88 -17.71
N THR A 661 -31.01 -5.85 -18.45
CA THR A 661 -31.28 -4.52 -17.88
C THR A 661 -32.72 -4.11 -18.12
N GLY A 662 -33.15 -3.04 -17.44
CA GLY A 662 -34.46 -2.43 -17.67
C GLY A 662 -34.62 -1.76 -19.04
N LEU A 663 -33.55 -1.63 -19.83
CA LEU A 663 -33.55 -1.00 -21.16
C LEU A 663 -33.59 -2.07 -22.24
N GLY A 664 -34.71 -2.79 -22.34
CA GLY A 664 -34.87 -3.96 -23.22
C GLY A 664 -34.69 -3.67 -24.72
N ASP A 665 -35.01 -2.45 -25.16
CA ASP A 665 -34.99 -2.08 -26.59
C ASP A 665 -33.59 -1.75 -27.12
N VAL A 666 -32.57 -1.61 -26.26
CA VAL A 666 -31.20 -1.28 -26.66
C VAL A 666 -30.32 -2.51 -26.52
N LEU A 667 -29.69 -2.96 -27.61
CA LEU A 667 -28.84 -4.17 -27.63
C LEU A 667 -29.54 -5.38 -27.02
N ASP A 668 -30.83 -5.51 -27.34
CA ASP A 668 -31.74 -6.50 -26.80
C ASP A 668 -31.73 -6.57 -25.27
N GLY A 669 -31.42 -5.51 -24.52
CA GLY A 669 -31.36 -5.55 -23.06
C GLY A 669 -30.18 -6.34 -22.47
N ASP A 670 -29.18 -6.74 -23.28
CA ASP A 670 -27.98 -7.41 -22.78
C ASP A 670 -27.10 -6.44 -21.98
N GLY A 671 -26.99 -6.69 -20.67
CA GLY A 671 -26.26 -5.80 -19.77
C GLY A 671 -24.77 -5.71 -20.10
N ALA A 672 -24.12 -6.80 -20.51
CA ALA A 672 -22.71 -6.75 -20.86
C ALA A 672 -22.46 -5.88 -22.10
N ALA A 673 -23.30 -6.03 -23.14
CA ALA A 673 -23.21 -5.25 -24.37
C ALA A 673 -23.49 -3.76 -24.12
N GLN A 674 -24.50 -3.44 -23.32
CA GLN A 674 -24.82 -2.05 -22.95
C GLN A 674 -23.69 -1.40 -22.13
N LEU A 675 -23.11 -2.12 -21.16
CA LEU A 675 -21.98 -1.60 -20.38
C LEU A 675 -20.71 -1.42 -21.24
N GLU A 676 -20.50 -2.26 -22.25
CA GLU A 676 -19.42 -2.11 -23.23
C GLU A 676 -19.63 -0.89 -24.15
N ALA A 677 -20.87 -0.62 -24.56
CA ALA A 677 -21.22 0.59 -25.29
C ALA A 677 -20.90 1.84 -24.46
N ILE A 678 -21.32 1.88 -23.19
CA ILE A 678 -20.99 2.96 -22.26
C ILE A 678 -19.48 3.12 -22.11
N TRP A 679 -18.75 2.03 -21.85
CA TRP A 679 -17.29 2.07 -21.73
C TRP A 679 -16.63 2.65 -22.99
N SER A 680 -17.05 2.19 -24.18
CA SER A 680 -16.55 2.66 -25.47
C SER A 680 -16.78 4.16 -25.67
N TYR A 681 -17.95 4.67 -25.28
CA TYR A 681 -18.22 6.10 -25.29
C TYR A 681 -17.31 6.87 -24.32
N LEU A 682 -17.20 6.42 -23.07
CA LEU A 682 -16.35 7.09 -22.07
C LEU A 682 -14.85 7.05 -22.42
N GLU A 683 -14.38 6.08 -23.21
CA GLU A 683 -13.01 6.11 -23.74
C GLU A 683 -12.80 7.16 -24.82
N SER A 684 -13.87 7.54 -25.54
CA SER A 684 -13.79 8.61 -26.55
C SER A 684 -13.76 10.03 -25.96
N LEU A 685 -14.00 10.17 -24.65
CA LEU A 685 -13.96 11.45 -23.93
C LEU A 685 -12.55 11.86 -23.44
N ARG A 686 -11.53 11.02 -23.68
CA ARG A 686 -10.17 11.21 -23.16
C ARG A 686 -9.34 12.22 -23.93
#